data_AF-A0A848F9R1-F1
#
_entry.id   AF-A0A848F9R1-F1
#
_cell.length_a   1.000
_cell.length_b   1.000
_cell.length_c   1.000
_cell.angle_alpha   90.00
_cell.angle_beta   90.00
_cell.angle_gamma   90.00
#
_symmetry.space_group_name_H-M   'P 1'
#
loop_
_entity.id
_entity.type
_entity.pdbx_description
1 polymer ?
#
loop_
_entity_poly.entity_id
_entity_poly.type
_entity_poly.pdbx_seq_one_letter_code
_entity_poly.pdbx_strand_id
1 'polypeptide(L)'
;MGARAPSPLGPIAGPLPRRWLPAALVIVLALLLAACDNSPYPAGTARSNTLLNAFQERSPRSLDPTASYNNNETPYTYQVYEPLYGYHYLKRPYALVPKAAEAIAEPRYLDAQRRPLPPDADPGQIAYSVYDIRIRPGILFAPHPAFARDEQGRHRYHALKAGELGERRTPLDFEHQGTRELTAEDFIYALKRHASPRVEAPVFGVFAEHVLGLKALGDTLRTEDAKLRQGLPASALDKPFLDLRRWPLEGAQAPEKHLLRITLKGKYPQWKYWLAMTFMAPVPWEADAFYAQPGMAGAGMSLAAWPVGTGPYMLTERITDRRHVLERNPNFRGEPYPCEGMPGDKEAGLLDDCGKTMPFIDRIVSTNEREKLPHKAKFIQGYLDVPEIERPEWGIEFLSDMQDSAATRRLYEERGFQFPKTVDISIAYLGFNWLDPVVGRGDTPQQQARNRRLRQAISIAIDYEEGYGRIFINKAGEAAHGPLPAGLFGSRHGTVEGHNPVTHRVVGGKVVRRSIAEARRLLAEAGYPDGRDAKSGRPLVLYYDFQRVPTPEIRAELDWLTRQFGKLGIQLEIRATDYNQFQEKMRHGRAQIFSWGWLADYPDPENFLFLLYGPNAKVGHDGENSSNYRNPEYDRLYKQMQSLDDGPRRQAVIDEMVDIVRQDAPWAWGYFPYAASAFQPWVHNGKPSLLVRDMAKYYRLDTELRAQRWAEWNRPQWWPLLLLPVALLALLWRLRAHWRAREAAAGRSEAGAKRPGEAAA
;
A
#
# COMPACT_ATOMS: atom_id res chain seq x y z
N MET A 1 37.44 -55.78 -59.36
CA MET A 1 36.70 -56.49 -60.43
C MET A 1 36.18 -57.80 -59.85
N GLY A 2 34.85 -57.95 -59.75
CA GLY A 2 34.10 -59.21 -59.50
C GLY A 2 34.34 -59.93 -58.16
N ALA A 3 33.42 -60.66 -57.54
CA ALA A 3 32.03 -60.99 -57.82
C ALA A 3 31.42 -61.73 -56.60
N ARG A 4 30.08 -61.74 -56.55
CA ARG A 4 29.16 -62.77 -56.01
C ARG A 4 28.71 -62.78 -54.53
N ALA A 5 27.38 -62.81 -54.42
CA ALA A 5 26.47 -62.97 -53.27
C ALA A 5 26.29 -64.47 -52.85
N PRO A 6 25.50 -64.85 -51.81
CA PRO A 6 24.02 -64.72 -51.80
C PRO A 6 23.31 -64.39 -50.45
N SER A 7 22.02 -64.05 -50.59
CA SER A 7 20.90 -63.87 -49.63
C SER A 7 20.67 -65.02 -48.61
N PRO A 8 19.84 -64.91 -47.53
CA PRO A 8 18.45 -64.38 -47.56
C PRO A 8 17.88 -63.67 -46.31
N LEU A 9 16.75 -62.96 -46.52
CA LEU A 9 15.53 -62.80 -45.68
C LEU A 9 14.92 -61.40 -45.91
N GLY A 10 13.69 -61.37 -46.43
CA GLY A 10 13.03 -60.15 -46.92
C GLY A 10 12.34 -59.31 -45.82
N PRO A 11 12.08 -58.02 -46.07
CA PRO A 11 11.33 -57.18 -45.15
C PRO A 11 9.83 -57.22 -45.46
N ILE A 12 9.03 -57.56 -44.44
CA ILE A 12 7.60 -57.27 -44.38
C ILE A 12 7.46 -55.90 -43.71
N ALA A 13 7.16 -54.86 -44.48
CA ALA A 13 6.37 -53.68 -44.11
C ALA A 13 6.56 -52.58 -45.18
N GLY A 14 5.51 -52.33 -45.98
CA GLY A 14 5.48 -51.22 -46.94
C GLY A 14 5.40 -49.86 -46.25
N PRO A 15 5.75 -48.76 -46.95
CA PRO A 15 5.77 -47.42 -46.39
C PRO A 15 4.36 -46.91 -46.11
N LEU A 16 4.15 -46.32 -44.92
CA LEU A 16 2.92 -45.61 -44.58
C LEU A 16 2.64 -44.50 -45.61
N PRO A 17 1.41 -44.38 -46.13
CA PRO A 17 1.11 -43.39 -47.15
C PRO A 17 1.23 -41.95 -46.60
N ARG A 18 2.01 -41.12 -47.30
CA ARG A 18 2.28 -39.67 -47.07
C ARG A 18 1.03 -38.78 -46.90
N ARG A 19 -0.19 -39.32 -47.06
CA ARG A 19 -1.48 -38.62 -46.94
C ARG A 19 -2.05 -38.54 -45.52
N TRP A 20 -1.46 -39.23 -44.55
CA TRP A 20 -1.95 -39.28 -43.15
C TRP A 20 -1.17 -38.39 -42.18
N LEU A 21 0.00 -37.89 -42.58
CA LEU A 21 0.82 -36.97 -41.79
C LEU A 21 0.08 -35.68 -41.33
N PRO A 22 -0.72 -35.00 -42.16
CA PRO A 22 -1.42 -33.79 -41.70
C PRO A 22 -2.54 -34.11 -40.70
N ALA A 23 -3.23 -35.25 -40.86
CA ALA A 23 -4.28 -35.68 -39.94
C ALA A 23 -3.70 -36.11 -38.57
N ALA A 24 -2.58 -36.83 -38.58
CA ALA A 24 -1.84 -37.15 -37.36
C ALA A 24 -1.31 -35.89 -36.66
N LEU A 25 -0.81 -34.90 -37.42
CA LEU A 25 -0.37 -33.62 -36.87
C LEU A 25 -1.51 -32.83 -36.24
N VAL A 26 -2.71 -32.82 -36.85
CA VAL A 26 -3.91 -32.18 -36.29
C VAL A 26 -4.40 -32.88 -35.02
N ILE A 27 -4.38 -34.20 -34.98
CA ILE A 27 -4.72 -34.97 -33.77
C ILE A 27 -3.71 -34.71 -32.66
N VAL A 28 -2.41 -34.68 -32.97
CA VAL A 28 -1.36 -34.35 -32.01
C VAL A 28 -1.49 -32.91 -31.53
N LEU A 29 -1.76 -31.94 -32.41
CA LEU A 29 -2.04 -30.54 -32.03
C LEU A 29 -3.31 -30.42 -31.16
N ALA A 30 -4.36 -31.17 -31.46
CA ALA A 30 -5.59 -31.21 -30.66
C ALA A 30 -5.38 -31.86 -29.28
N LEU A 31 -4.55 -32.91 -29.19
CA LEU A 31 -4.17 -33.55 -27.93
C LEU A 31 -3.23 -32.66 -27.11
N LEU A 32 -2.33 -31.90 -27.75
CA LEU A 32 -1.48 -30.91 -27.10
C LEU A 32 -2.29 -29.72 -26.56
N LEU A 33 -3.34 -29.29 -27.26
CA LEU A 33 -4.28 -28.27 -26.76
C LEU A 33 -5.11 -28.76 -25.57
N ALA A 34 -5.38 -30.07 -25.48
CA ALA A 34 -6.08 -30.69 -24.36
C ALA A 34 -5.19 -30.90 -23.11
N ALA A 35 -3.88 -30.68 -23.20
CA ALA A 35 -2.95 -30.78 -22.07
C ALA A 35 -2.70 -29.44 -21.36
N CYS A 36 -3.30 -28.34 -21.83
CA CYS A 36 -3.12 -27.02 -21.24
C CYS A 36 -4.04 -26.84 -20.01
N ASP A 37 -3.51 -27.10 -18.82
CA ASP A 37 -4.04 -26.54 -17.58
C ASP A 37 -3.87 -25.01 -17.62
N ASN A 38 -4.96 -24.27 -17.40
CA ASN A 38 -4.96 -22.81 -17.39
C ASN A 38 -4.55 -22.24 -16.02
N SER A 39 -4.15 -23.10 -15.07
CA SER A 39 -3.56 -22.68 -13.80
C SER A 39 -2.27 -21.89 -14.05
N PRO A 40 -2.16 -20.65 -13.52
CA PRO A 40 -0.92 -19.87 -13.60
C PRO A 40 0.15 -20.37 -12.61
N TYR A 41 -0.16 -21.38 -11.79
CA TYR A 41 0.73 -21.93 -10.77
C TYR A 41 1.08 -23.40 -11.00
N PRO A 42 2.24 -23.86 -10.52
CA PRO A 42 2.62 -25.28 -10.57
C PRO A 42 1.58 -26.21 -9.93
N ALA A 43 1.53 -27.45 -10.40
CA ALA A 43 0.69 -28.49 -9.82
C ALA A 43 0.94 -28.64 -8.30
N GLY A 44 -0.13 -28.84 -7.53
CA GLY A 44 -0.05 -28.95 -6.07
C GLY A 44 -0.11 -27.63 -5.31
N THR A 45 0.05 -26.47 -5.98
CA THR A 45 -0.01 -25.15 -5.32
C THR A 45 -1.29 -24.96 -4.51
N ALA A 46 -2.44 -25.41 -5.02
CA ALA A 46 -3.74 -25.31 -4.35
C ALA A 46 -3.75 -25.91 -2.93
N ARG A 47 -2.98 -26.97 -2.68
CA ARG A 47 -2.90 -27.66 -1.38
C ARG A 47 -1.74 -27.17 -0.51
N SER A 48 -0.86 -26.31 -1.03
CA SER A 48 0.30 -25.80 -0.29
C SER A 48 -0.07 -24.74 0.74
N ASN A 49 0.66 -24.61 1.85
CA ASN A 49 0.46 -23.52 2.82
C ASN A 49 1.13 -22.21 2.35
N THR A 50 0.80 -21.80 1.12
CA THR A 50 1.33 -20.61 0.44
C THR A 50 0.20 -19.61 0.23
N LEU A 51 0.36 -18.38 0.73
CA LEU A 51 -0.52 -17.26 0.42
C LEU A 51 -0.18 -16.69 -0.96
N LEU A 52 -1.17 -16.62 -1.83
CA LEU A 52 -1.07 -16.10 -3.18
C LEU A 52 -1.72 -14.72 -3.24
N ASN A 53 -0.93 -13.70 -3.57
CA ASN A 53 -1.41 -12.35 -3.83
C ASN A 53 -0.72 -11.75 -5.05
N ALA A 54 -1.09 -10.52 -5.40
CA ALA A 54 -0.45 -9.77 -6.47
C ALA A 54 0.12 -8.44 -5.99
N PHE A 55 0.76 -7.72 -6.91
CA PHE A 55 1.04 -6.29 -6.83
C PHE A 55 0.82 -5.68 -8.23
N GLN A 56 0.22 -4.50 -8.35
CA GLN A 56 -0.08 -3.90 -9.66
C GLN A 56 1.05 -3.07 -10.27
N GLU A 57 1.94 -2.54 -9.43
CA GLU A 57 2.93 -1.56 -9.86
C GLU A 57 4.27 -2.23 -10.22
N ARG A 58 5.36 -1.47 -10.02
CA ARG A 58 6.72 -1.97 -10.05
C ARG A 58 7.03 -2.66 -8.72
N SER A 59 8.09 -3.46 -8.70
CA SER A 59 8.67 -3.95 -7.46
C SER A 59 8.97 -2.78 -6.50
N PRO A 60 8.91 -3.02 -5.18
CA PRO A 60 9.36 -2.07 -4.16
C PRO A 60 10.66 -1.37 -4.54
N ARG A 61 10.69 -0.04 -4.46
CA ARG A 61 11.89 0.75 -4.76
C ARG A 61 12.98 0.46 -3.74
N SER A 62 12.59 0.40 -2.47
CA SER A 62 13.49 0.06 -1.38
C SER A 62 12.80 -0.80 -0.33
N LEU A 63 13.49 -1.86 0.09
CA LEU A 63 13.16 -2.68 1.26
C LEU A 63 14.05 -2.36 2.46
N ASP A 64 14.85 -1.29 2.38
CA ASP A 64 15.62 -0.78 3.50
C ASP A 64 14.67 -0.03 4.46
N PRO A 65 14.58 -0.42 5.74
CA PRO A 65 13.59 0.11 6.67
C PRO A 65 13.81 1.61 6.99
N THR A 66 15.02 2.14 6.78
CA THR A 66 15.33 3.57 6.95
C THR A 66 14.88 4.40 5.75
N ALA A 67 14.85 3.82 4.55
CA ALA A 67 14.50 4.52 3.30
C ALA A 67 13.08 4.22 2.80
N SER A 68 12.51 3.09 3.21
CA SER A 68 11.19 2.65 2.78
C SER A 68 10.09 3.50 3.41
N TYR A 69 9.19 4.00 2.56
CA TYR A 69 8.07 4.85 2.99
C TYR A 69 6.80 4.64 2.13
N ASN A 70 6.89 3.92 1.01
CA ASN A 70 5.74 3.75 0.14
C ASN A 70 4.86 2.58 0.61
N ASN A 71 3.54 2.69 0.43
CA ASN A 71 2.60 1.67 0.89
C ASN A 71 2.90 0.27 0.31
N ASN A 72 3.26 0.20 -0.99
CA ASN A 72 3.60 -1.05 -1.69
C ASN A 72 4.89 -1.74 -1.18
N GLU A 73 5.70 -1.06 -0.36
CA GLU A 73 6.89 -1.64 0.27
C GLU A 73 6.53 -2.31 1.61
N THR A 74 5.43 -1.89 2.24
CA THR A 74 5.01 -2.32 3.57
C THR A 74 4.69 -3.82 3.70
N PRO A 75 4.09 -4.51 2.70
CA PRO A 75 3.89 -5.96 2.75
C PRO A 75 5.17 -6.77 2.88
N TYR A 76 6.32 -6.17 2.57
CA TYR A 76 7.63 -6.80 2.64
C TYR A 76 8.37 -6.35 3.90
N THR A 77 8.49 -5.04 4.12
CA THR A 77 9.29 -4.50 5.22
C THR A 77 8.72 -4.88 6.58
N TYR A 78 7.41 -4.84 6.78
CA TYR A 78 6.79 -5.22 8.06
C TYR A 78 6.77 -6.74 8.31
N GLN A 79 7.03 -7.56 7.28
CA GLN A 79 7.16 -9.02 7.41
C GLN A 79 8.60 -9.44 7.68
N VAL A 80 9.58 -8.68 7.16
CA VAL A 80 11.01 -8.96 7.35
C VAL A 80 11.56 -8.33 8.63
N TYR A 81 11.11 -7.13 8.97
CA TYR A 81 11.62 -6.38 10.11
C TYR A 81 10.64 -6.36 11.28
N GLU A 82 11.19 -6.31 12.49
CA GLU A 82 10.42 -6.17 13.72
C GLU A 82 10.76 -4.85 14.43
N PRO A 83 9.89 -3.83 14.37
CA PRO A 83 10.04 -2.63 15.18
C PRO A 83 9.86 -2.94 16.68
N LEU A 84 10.14 -1.97 17.55
CA LEU A 84 10.04 -2.15 19.00
C LEU A 84 8.60 -2.44 19.44
N TYR A 85 7.64 -1.71 18.85
CA TYR A 85 6.21 -1.84 19.11
C TYR A 85 5.46 -2.21 17.83
N GLY A 86 4.16 -2.45 17.96
CA GLY A 86 3.21 -2.65 16.87
C GLY A 86 1.82 -2.26 17.34
N TYR A 87 0.81 -2.58 16.53
CA TYR A 87 -0.58 -2.37 16.92
C TYR A 87 -1.29 -3.70 17.13
N HIS A 88 -2.17 -3.75 18.13
CA HIS A 88 -3.02 -4.90 18.35
C HIS A 88 -3.89 -5.15 17.11
N TYR A 89 -3.80 -6.36 16.55
CA TYR A 89 -4.41 -6.67 15.26
C TYR A 89 -5.92 -6.38 15.21
N LEU A 90 -6.65 -6.85 16.22
CA LEU A 90 -8.10 -6.83 16.25
C LEU A 90 -8.74 -5.59 16.89
N LYS A 91 -8.04 -4.81 17.73
CA LYS A 91 -8.63 -3.71 18.51
C LYS A 91 -8.71 -2.40 17.72
N ARG A 92 -9.79 -1.64 17.91
CA ARG A 92 -10.01 -0.29 17.40
C ARG A 92 -10.65 0.59 18.50
N PRO A 93 -10.20 1.82 18.81
CA PRO A 93 -9.00 2.50 18.32
C PRO A 93 -7.74 1.64 18.41
N TYR A 94 -6.77 1.92 17.56
CA TYR A 94 -5.54 1.14 17.49
C TYR A 94 -4.79 1.25 18.83
N ALA A 95 -4.54 0.10 19.45
CA ALA A 95 -3.80 0.00 20.69
C ALA A 95 -2.36 -0.45 20.41
N LEU A 96 -1.37 0.27 20.95
CA LEU A 96 0.03 -0.15 20.88
C LEU A 96 0.26 -1.43 21.68
N VAL A 97 1.06 -2.33 21.13
CA VAL A 97 1.52 -3.56 21.78
C VAL A 97 3.03 -3.71 21.61
N PRO A 98 3.73 -4.31 22.58
CA PRO A 98 5.15 -4.60 22.43
C PRO A 98 5.39 -5.65 21.32
N LYS A 99 6.46 -5.47 20.54
CA LYS A 99 6.99 -6.48 19.61
C LYS A 99 8.38 -6.92 20.10
N ALA A 100 9.45 -6.33 19.55
CA ALA A 100 10.81 -6.59 20.00
C ALA A 100 11.07 -6.09 21.43
N ALA A 101 10.33 -5.07 21.89
CA ALA A 101 10.37 -4.61 23.27
C ALA A 101 9.61 -5.56 24.23
N GLU A 102 10.01 -5.57 25.50
CA GLU A 102 9.31 -6.34 26.55
C GLU A 102 7.95 -5.71 26.90
N ALA A 103 7.88 -4.38 26.92
CA ALA A 103 6.69 -3.58 27.23
C ALA A 103 6.75 -2.23 26.49
N ILE A 104 5.64 -1.49 26.48
CA ILE A 104 5.62 -0.09 26.03
C ILE A 104 6.31 0.76 27.11
N ALA A 105 7.42 1.41 26.75
CA ALA A 105 8.19 2.23 27.69
C ALA A 105 7.59 3.65 27.82
N GLU A 106 7.42 4.09 29.06
CA GLU A 106 7.06 5.46 29.40
C GLU A 106 8.34 6.33 29.56
N PRO A 107 8.31 7.60 29.14
CA PRO A 107 9.47 8.47 29.27
C PRO A 107 9.65 8.95 30.72
N ARG A 108 10.91 9.12 31.11
CA ARG A 108 11.28 9.97 32.26
C ARG A 108 11.66 11.36 31.76
N TYR A 109 11.14 12.38 32.41
CA TYR A 109 11.36 13.78 32.01
C TYR A 109 12.50 14.40 32.81
N LEU A 110 13.32 15.21 32.13
CA LEU A 110 14.44 15.91 32.73
C LEU A 110 14.41 17.41 32.37
N ASP A 111 14.87 18.25 33.28
CA ASP A 111 15.11 19.66 33.03
C ASP A 111 16.41 19.92 32.23
N ALA A 112 16.71 21.18 31.95
CA ALA A 112 17.90 21.58 31.20
C ALA A 112 19.23 21.20 31.89
N GLN A 113 19.21 21.00 33.21
CA GLN A 113 20.34 20.55 34.02
C GLN A 113 20.37 19.01 34.19
N ARG A 114 19.51 18.28 33.44
CA ARG A 114 19.34 16.82 33.49
C ARG A 114 18.82 16.30 34.83
N ARG A 115 18.16 17.13 35.63
CA ARG A 115 17.52 16.70 36.88
C ARG A 115 16.13 16.13 36.58
N PRO A 116 15.73 15.04 37.25
CA PRO A 116 14.39 14.45 37.07
C PRO A 116 13.26 15.44 37.37
N LEU A 117 12.23 15.39 36.55
CA LEU A 117 10.95 16.10 36.73
C LEU A 117 9.83 15.09 37.01
N PRO A 118 8.75 15.50 37.69
CA PRO A 118 7.58 14.64 37.87
C PRO A 118 6.88 14.35 36.52
N PRO A 119 6.13 13.23 36.39
CA PRO A 119 5.48 12.86 35.14
C PRO A 119 4.49 13.89 34.58
N ASP A 120 3.89 14.70 35.45
CA ASP A 120 2.91 15.75 35.15
C ASP A 120 3.53 17.15 35.04
N ALA A 121 4.86 17.25 34.98
CA ALA A 121 5.57 18.51 34.82
C ALA A 121 5.07 19.28 33.59
N ASP A 122 5.06 20.61 33.69
CA ASP A 122 4.72 21.49 32.57
C ASP A 122 5.64 21.18 31.38
N PRO A 123 5.11 20.90 30.18
CA PRO A 123 5.90 20.67 28.98
C PRO A 123 6.99 21.73 28.73
N GLY A 124 6.77 22.99 29.13
CA GLY A 124 7.78 24.05 28.99
C GLY A 124 9.02 23.90 29.87
N GLN A 125 8.95 23.09 30.94
CA GLN A 125 10.08 22.80 31.83
C GLN A 125 10.88 21.56 31.40
N ILE A 126 10.29 20.71 30.56
CA ILE A 126 10.88 19.46 30.10
C ILE A 126 11.88 19.77 28.99
N ALA A 127 13.18 19.72 29.29
CA ALA A 127 14.22 19.87 28.29
C ALA A 127 14.51 18.55 27.56
N TYR A 128 14.34 17.42 28.25
CA TYR A 128 14.59 16.09 27.68
C TYR A 128 13.54 15.06 28.10
N SER A 129 13.17 14.18 27.16
CA SER A 129 12.41 12.96 27.43
C SER A 129 13.32 11.76 27.19
N VAL A 130 13.51 10.91 28.20
CA VAL A 130 14.37 9.72 28.11
C VAL A 130 13.51 8.46 28.16
N TYR A 131 13.60 7.63 27.14
CA TYR A 131 12.93 6.35 27.03
C TYR A 131 13.94 5.23 27.28
N ASP A 132 13.71 4.42 28.32
CA ASP A 132 14.48 3.22 28.62
C ASP A 132 13.68 1.99 28.18
N ILE A 133 14.04 1.44 27.02
CA ILE A 133 13.29 0.39 26.32
C ILE A 133 14.05 -0.93 26.47
N ARG A 134 13.49 -1.86 27.26
CA ARG A 134 14.01 -3.22 27.36
C ARG A 134 13.60 -4.03 26.14
N ILE A 135 14.59 -4.62 25.48
CA ILE A 135 14.44 -5.50 24.32
C ILE A 135 14.36 -6.93 24.83
N ARG A 136 13.48 -7.74 24.24
CA ARG A 136 13.38 -9.17 24.59
C ARG A 136 14.69 -9.88 24.23
N PRO A 137 15.29 -10.65 25.14
CA PRO A 137 16.44 -11.49 24.81
C PRO A 137 16.05 -12.63 23.86
N GLY A 138 17.03 -13.21 23.17
CA GLY A 138 16.85 -14.39 22.32
C GLY A 138 16.21 -14.14 20.96
N ILE A 139 15.95 -12.88 20.58
CA ILE A 139 15.51 -12.55 19.23
C ILE A 139 16.69 -12.72 18.27
N LEU A 140 16.52 -13.51 17.22
CA LEU A 140 17.56 -13.82 16.24
C LEU A 140 17.24 -13.20 14.88
N PHE A 141 18.26 -12.71 14.17
CA PHE A 141 18.13 -12.30 12.77
C PHE A 141 17.87 -13.51 11.86
N ALA A 142 17.17 -13.29 10.75
CA ALA A 142 17.02 -14.29 9.70
C ALA A 142 18.39 -14.77 9.18
N PRO A 143 18.50 -16.03 8.72
CA PRO A 143 19.72 -16.55 8.11
C PRO A 143 20.23 -15.64 6.98
N HIS A 144 21.50 -15.24 7.04
CA HIS A 144 22.09 -14.35 6.04
C HIS A 144 23.63 -14.53 5.97
N PRO A 145 24.28 -14.40 4.79
CA PRO A 145 25.74 -14.56 4.67
C PRO A 145 26.54 -13.51 5.45
N ALA A 146 25.96 -12.34 5.71
CA ALA A 146 26.59 -11.30 6.53
C ALA A 146 26.99 -11.79 7.94
N PHE A 147 26.29 -12.81 8.45
CA PHE A 147 26.55 -13.40 9.77
C PHE A 147 27.37 -14.69 9.72
N ALA A 148 27.70 -15.19 8.53
CA ALA A 148 28.45 -16.43 8.38
C ALA A 148 29.87 -16.28 8.94
N ARG A 149 30.24 -17.17 9.87
CA ARG A 149 31.54 -17.19 10.53
C ARG A 149 32.32 -18.47 10.22
N ASP A 150 33.64 -18.38 10.18
CA ASP A 150 34.53 -19.53 10.12
C ASP A 150 34.70 -20.20 11.49
N GLU A 151 35.44 -21.30 11.56
CA GLU A 151 35.72 -22.03 12.80
C GLU A 151 36.48 -21.18 13.83
N GLN A 152 37.18 -20.13 13.37
CA GLN A 152 37.89 -19.17 14.22
C GLN A 152 37.01 -17.98 14.64
N GLY A 153 35.72 -17.97 14.25
CA GLY A 153 34.76 -16.92 14.58
C GLY A 153 34.86 -15.65 13.72
N ARG A 154 35.68 -15.64 12.66
CA ARG A 154 35.83 -14.51 11.75
C ARG A 154 34.72 -14.52 10.70
N HIS A 155 34.28 -13.35 10.25
CA HIS A 155 33.27 -13.26 9.19
C HIS A 155 33.83 -13.78 7.86
N ARG A 156 33.11 -14.72 7.23
CA ARG A 156 33.53 -15.35 5.96
C ARG A 156 33.48 -14.40 4.78
N TYR A 157 32.49 -13.51 4.76
CA TYR A 157 32.15 -12.69 3.59
C TYR A 157 32.20 -11.19 3.91
N HIS A 158 33.23 -10.71 4.62
CA HIS A 158 33.42 -9.27 4.93
C HIS A 158 34.71 -8.68 4.32
N ALA A 159 35.45 -9.47 3.53
CA ALA A 159 36.71 -9.07 2.92
C ALA A 159 36.81 -9.49 1.44
N LEU A 160 35.69 -9.47 0.72
CA LEU A 160 35.65 -9.77 -0.72
C LEU A 160 36.48 -8.76 -1.50
N LYS A 161 37.34 -9.27 -2.38
CA LYS A 161 38.09 -8.47 -3.34
C LYS A 161 37.32 -8.34 -4.66
N ALA A 162 37.71 -7.36 -5.47
CA ALA A 162 37.15 -7.19 -6.80
C ALA A 162 37.25 -8.48 -7.62
N GLY A 163 36.12 -8.94 -8.18
CA GLY A 163 36.01 -10.18 -8.94
C GLY A 163 35.63 -11.44 -8.13
N GLU A 164 35.84 -11.46 -6.80
CA GLU A 164 35.55 -12.64 -5.96
C GLU A 164 34.05 -12.91 -5.76
N LEU A 165 33.20 -11.92 -6.06
CA LEU A 165 31.75 -12.10 -6.05
C LEU A 165 31.30 -13.18 -7.05
N GLY A 166 31.99 -13.29 -8.19
CA GLY A 166 31.73 -14.29 -9.23
C GLY A 166 30.32 -14.19 -9.81
N GLU A 167 29.62 -15.32 -9.89
CA GLU A 167 28.27 -15.43 -10.46
C GLU A 167 27.14 -15.20 -9.46
N ARG A 168 27.44 -14.93 -8.18
CA ARG A 168 26.44 -14.72 -7.13
C ARG A 168 25.63 -13.44 -7.42
N ARG A 169 24.30 -13.54 -7.38
CA ARG A 169 23.35 -12.44 -7.63
C ARG A 169 22.34 -12.26 -6.49
N THR A 170 22.24 -13.23 -5.58
CA THR A 170 21.44 -13.14 -4.36
C THR A 170 22.27 -13.55 -3.14
N PRO A 171 21.95 -13.04 -1.93
CA PRO A 171 22.55 -13.53 -0.68
C PRO A 171 22.40 -15.05 -0.48
N LEU A 172 21.41 -15.68 -1.12
CA LEU A 172 21.20 -17.13 -1.07
C LEU A 172 22.24 -17.93 -1.88
N ASP A 173 22.95 -17.31 -2.82
CA ASP A 173 24.01 -17.97 -3.60
C ASP A 173 25.31 -18.17 -2.80
N PHE A 174 25.38 -17.63 -1.57
CA PHE A 174 26.49 -17.82 -0.66
C PHE A 174 26.33 -19.15 0.08
N GLU A 175 27.36 -19.98 0.01
CA GLU A 175 27.40 -21.34 0.56
C GLU A 175 27.07 -21.40 2.06
N HIS A 176 27.57 -20.42 2.82
CA HIS A 176 27.35 -20.38 4.27
C HIS A 176 26.42 -19.25 4.65
N GLN A 177 25.43 -19.58 5.47
CA GLN A 177 24.51 -18.65 6.10
C GLN A 177 24.83 -18.62 7.61
N GLY A 178 24.51 -17.51 8.28
CA GLY A 178 24.63 -17.42 9.73
C GLY A 178 23.47 -16.64 10.34
N THR A 179 23.47 -16.56 11.67
CA THR A 179 22.57 -15.68 12.43
C THR A 179 23.29 -15.17 13.68
N ARG A 180 22.72 -14.16 14.31
CA ARG A 180 23.09 -13.72 15.66
C ARG A 180 21.89 -13.11 16.37
N GLU A 181 22.04 -12.96 17.68
CA GLU A 181 21.08 -12.27 18.52
C GLU A 181 21.01 -10.76 18.21
N LEU A 182 19.79 -10.24 18.25
CA LEU A 182 19.45 -8.83 18.22
C LEU A 182 19.90 -8.15 19.52
N THR A 183 20.44 -6.94 19.41
CA THR A 183 20.90 -6.15 20.56
C THR A 183 20.42 -4.69 20.45
N ALA A 184 20.54 -3.93 21.54
CA ALA A 184 20.23 -2.50 21.53
C ALA A 184 21.07 -1.71 20.50
N GLU A 185 22.30 -2.15 20.22
CA GLU A 185 23.17 -1.52 19.23
C GLU A 185 22.60 -1.59 17.80
N ASP A 186 21.76 -2.57 17.49
CA ASP A 186 21.14 -2.70 16.15
C ASP A 186 20.09 -1.62 15.89
N PHE A 187 19.36 -1.22 16.93
CA PHE A 187 18.44 -0.08 16.88
C PHE A 187 19.19 1.25 16.83
N ILE A 188 20.29 1.37 17.58
CA ILE A 188 21.15 2.56 17.55
C ILE A 188 21.78 2.71 16.16
N TYR A 189 22.28 1.62 15.58
CA TYR A 189 22.82 1.62 14.23
C TYR A 189 21.75 2.08 13.23
N ALA A 190 20.55 1.48 13.25
CA ALA A 190 19.43 1.90 12.42
C ALA A 190 19.09 3.39 12.60
N LEU A 191 19.05 3.90 13.84
CA LEU A 191 18.78 5.31 14.12
C LEU A 191 19.86 6.23 13.54
N LYS A 192 21.14 5.84 13.64
CA LYS A 192 22.25 6.57 13.00
C LYS A 192 22.18 6.54 11.47
N ARG A 193 21.63 5.48 10.87
CA ARG A 193 21.47 5.38 9.40
C ARG A 193 20.55 6.45 8.84
N HIS A 194 19.57 6.94 9.59
CA HIS A 194 18.75 8.09 9.17
C HIS A 194 19.59 9.34 8.90
N ALA A 195 20.71 9.51 9.60
CA ALA A 195 21.64 10.62 9.42
C ALA A 195 22.69 10.37 8.32
N SER A 196 22.73 9.17 7.73
CA SER A 196 23.72 8.81 6.72
C SER A 196 23.39 9.49 5.38
N PRO A 197 24.36 10.16 4.72
CA PRO A 197 24.14 10.74 3.38
C PRO A 197 23.99 9.68 2.27
N ARG A 198 24.19 8.40 2.60
CA ARG A 198 24.07 7.27 1.65
C ARG A 198 22.68 6.68 1.59
N VAL A 199 21.80 7.05 2.52
CA VAL A 199 20.44 6.54 2.63
C VAL A 199 19.50 7.73 2.47
N GLU A 200 18.57 7.64 1.53
CA GLU A 200 17.50 8.62 1.38
C GLU A 200 16.46 8.33 2.47
N ALA A 201 16.58 9.00 3.62
CA ALA A 201 15.72 8.78 4.79
C ALA A 201 14.60 9.85 4.85
N PRO A 202 13.34 9.52 4.49
CA PRO A 202 12.27 10.52 4.36
C PRO A 202 11.92 11.25 5.67
N VAL A 203 12.16 10.59 6.82
CA VAL A 203 11.82 11.10 8.14
C VAL A 203 13.00 11.74 8.89
N PHE A 204 14.17 11.87 8.24
CA PHE A 204 15.36 12.42 8.90
C PHE A 204 15.12 13.81 9.48
N GLY A 205 14.38 14.69 8.77
CA GLY A 205 14.07 16.03 9.25
C GLY A 205 13.38 16.02 10.61
N VAL A 206 12.28 15.24 10.72
CA VAL A 206 11.51 15.08 11.97
C VAL A 206 12.38 14.45 13.07
N PHE A 207 13.14 13.40 12.76
CA PHE A 207 13.98 12.74 13.76
C PHE A 207 15.12 13.64 14.23
N ALA A 208 15.70 14.46 13.34
CA ALA A 208 16.79 15.37 13.67
C ALA A 208 16.35 16.54 14.56
N GLU A 209 15.07 16.93 14.48
CA GLU A 209 14.47 17.91 15.39
C GLU A 209 14.37 17.36 16.81
N HIS A 210 13.90 16.12 16.97
CA HIS A 210 13.61 15.53 18.28
C HIS A 210 14.77 14.75 18.90
N VAL A 211 15.46 13.87 18.17
CA VAL A 211 16.51 13.01 18.72
C VAL A 211 17.76 13.83 19.02
N LEU A 212 18.23 13.76 20.27
CA LEU A 212 19.38 14.53 20.73
C LEU A 212 20.65 14.15 19.94
N GLY A 213 21.32 15.15 19.36
CA GLY A 213 22.56 14.95 18.60
C GLY A 213 22.42 14.42 17.16
N LEU A 214 21.23 13.99 16.71
CA LEU A 214 21.09 13.32 15.40
C LEU A 214 21.40 14.27 14.22
N LYS A 215 20.97 15.53 14.28
CA LYS A 215 21.31 16.54 13.27
C LYS A 215 22.83 16.73 13.12
N ALA A 216 23.52 16.88 14.25
CA ALA A 216 24.97 17.09 14.29
C ALA A 216 25.75 15.86 13.80
N LEU A 217 25.21 14.65 14.06
CA LEU A 217 25.74 13.42 13.47
C LEU A 217 25.62 13.45 11.94
N GLY A 218 24.48 13.89 11.38
CA GLY A 218 24.30 14.00 9.93
C GLY A 218 25.29 14.97 9.27
N ASP A 219 25.57 16.11 9.91
CA ASP A 219 26.63 17.04 9.48
C ASP A 219 28.00 16.35 9.45
N THR A 220 28.32 15.60 10.50
CA THR A 220 29.58 14.84 10.61
C THR A 220 29.71 13.77 9.54
N LEU A 221 28.67 12.94 9.36
CA LEU A 221 28.67 11.84 8.39
C LEU A 221 28.78 12.32 6.94
N ARG A 222 28.24 13.50 6.61
CA ARG A 222 28.45 14.13 5.29
C ARG A 222 29.92 14.42 5.02
N THR A 223 30.63 14.99 6.00
CA THR A 223 32.06 15.27 5.86
C THR A 223 32.87 13.99 5.74
N GLU A 224 32.56 12.96 6.54
CA GLU A 224 33.29 11.69 6.55
C GLU A 224 33.03 10.86 5.29
N ASP A 225 31.80 10.85 4.77
CA ASP A 225 31.50 10.23 3.47
C ASP A 225 32.27 10.90 2.34
N ALA A 226 32.34 12.23 2.32
CA ALA A 226 33.10 12.96 1.30
C ALA A 226 34.59 12.57 1.30
N LYS A 227 35.19 12.36 2.49
CA LYS A 227 36.57 11.86 2.62
C LYS A 227 36.70 10.43 2.07
N LEU A 228 35.79 9.52 2.42
CA LEU A 228 35.82 8.14 1.93
C LEU A 228 35.66 8.03 0.42
N ARG A 229 35.00 9.02 -0.20
CA ARG A 229 34.77 9.07 -1.64
C ARG A 229 35.84 9.85 -2.39
N GLN A 230 36.83 10.40 -1.70
CA GLN A 230 37.91 11.14 -2.33
C GLN A 230 38.67 10.23 -3.31
N GLY A 231 38.80 10.68 -4.56
CA GLY A 231 39.46 9.92 -5.63
C GLY A 231 38.56 8.90 -6.33
N LEU A 232 37.29 8.71 -5.92
CA LEU A 232 36.34 7.88 -6.64
C LEU A 232 35.58 8.71 -7.68
N PRO A 233 35.28 8.13 -8.87
CA PRO A 233 34.36 8.74 -9.82
C PRO A 233 32.98 8.98 -9.19
N ALA A 234 32.31 10.07 -9.59
CA ALA A 234 30.95 10.35 -9.14
C ALA A 234 29.96 9.22 -9.46
N SER A 235 30.21 8.50 -10.57
CA SER A 235 29.46 7.34 -11.04
C SER A 235 29.84 6.01 -10.38
N ALA A 236 30.78 6.00 -9.43
CA ALA A 236 31.17 4.78 -8.73
C ALA A 236 29.96 4.18 -7.99
N LEU A 237 29.59 2.96 -8.38
CA LEU A 237 28.50 2.20 -7.76
C LEU A 237 28.94 1.69 -6.39
N ASP A 238 30.12 1.08 -6.33
CA ASP A 238 30.71 0.59 -5.08
C ASP A 238 31.33 1.75 -4.31
N LYS A 239 30.92 1.90 -3.06
CA LYS A 239 31.42 2.94 -2.15
C LYS A 239 32.02 2.27 -0.91
N PRO A 240 33.22 2.65 -0.46
CA PRO A 240 33.85 2.08 0.73
C PRO A 240 32.92 2.16 1.94
N PHE A 241 32.83 1.10 2.75
CA PHE A 241 31.92 1.05 3.90
C PHE A 241 32.05 2.27 4.83
N LEU A 242 30.94 2.97 5.07
CA LEU A 242 30.85 4.05 6.05
C LEU A 242 30.37 3.47 7.37
N ASP A 243 31.32 3.08 8.22
CA ASP A 243 31.02 2.41 9.49
C ASP A 243 30.48 3.39 10.54
N LEU A 244 29.16 3.44 10.68
CA LEU A 244 28.46 4.36 11.59
C LEU A 244 28.76 4.11 13.07
N ARG A 245 29.33 2.96 13.43
CA ARG A 245 29.68 2.63 14.82
C ARG A 245 30.80 3.53 15.36
N ARG A 246 31.59 4.14 14.48
CA ARG A 246 32.71 5.03 14.83
C ARG A 246 32.29 6.32 15.51
N TRP A 247 31.03 6.73 15.36
CA TRP A 247 30.52 7.98 15.93
C TRP A 247 29.41 7.68 16.96
N PRO A 248 29.53 8.15 18.20
CA PRO A 248 28.45 8.02 19.18
C PRO A 248 27.26 8.92 18.79
N LEU A 249 26.07 8.54 19.24
CA LEU A 249 24.87 9.37 19.13
C LEU A 249 24.39 9.68 20.53
N GLU A 250 24.43 10.94 20.94
CA GLU A 250 24.05 11.33 22.30
C GLU A 250 22.64 10.89 22.68
N GLY A 251 21.71 11.02 21.73
CA GLY A 251 20.30 10.63 21.87
C GLY A 251 20.02 9.14 21.81
N ALA A 252 21.01 8.27 21.65
CA ALA A 252 20.80 6.82 21.55
C ALA A 252 21.97 6.03 22.14
N GLN A 253 21.71 5.26 23.20
CA GLN A 253 22.73 4.54 23.97
C GLN A 253 22.26 3.11 24.28
N ALA A 254 23.21 2.20 24.44
CA ALA A 254 22.97 0.84 24.91
C ALA A 254 23.66 0.65 26.28
N PRO A 255 23.05 1.08 27.41
CA PRO A 255 23.66 0.89 28.73
C PRO A 255 23.87 -0.59 29.08
N GLU A 256 23.03 -1.47 28.51
CA GLU A 256 23.13 -2.92 28.59
C GLU A 256 22.83 -3.52 27.22
N LYS A 257 23.20 -4.80 27.01
CA LYS A 257 23.01 -5.50 25.73
C LYS A 257 21.56 -5.41 25.18
N HIS A 258 20.58 -5.48 26.07
CA HIS A 258 19.15 -5.46 25.74
C HIS A 258 18.42 -4.23 26.32
N LEU A 259 19.14 -3.15 26.64
CA LEU A 259 18.53 -1.90 27.07
C LEU A 259 18.87 -0.81 26.07
N LEU A 260 17.86 -0.35 25.33
CA LEU A 260 17.96 0.79 24.44
C LEU A 260 17.49 2.05 25.16
N ARG A 261 18.38 3.04 25.30
CA ARG A 261 18.04 4.36 25.82
C ARG A 261 17.95 5.37 24.68
N ILE A 262 16.76 5.93 24.46
CA ILE A 262 16.55 7.06 23.53
C ILE A 262 16.33 8.35 24.32
N THR A 263 17.02 9.42 23.96
CA THR A 263 16.83 10.76 24.54
C THR A 263 16.36 11.74 23.48
N LEU A 264 15.18 12.31 23.70
CA LEU A 264 14.59 13.35 22.86
C LEU A 264 14.74 14.72 23.52
N LYS A 265 14.72 15.77 22.69
CA LYS A 265 14.57 17.17 23.10
C LYS A 265 13.09 17.46 23.35
N GLY A 266 12.79 18.09 24.48
CA GLY A 266 11.43 18.44 24.86
C GLY A 266 10.55 17.23 25.20
N LYS A 267 9.23 17.46 25.26
CA LYS A 267 8.19 16.43 25.37
C LYS A 267 7.52 16.21 24.01
N TYR A 268 7.59 14.98 23.50
CA TYR A 268 6.95 14.56 22.25
C TYR A 268 6.30 13.18 22.44
N PRO A 269 5.05 13.12 22.95
CA PRO A 269 4.34 11.88 23.26
C PRO A 269 4.11 10.97 22.06
N GLN A 270 4.07 11.51 20.84
CA GLN A 270 3.85 10.76 19.60
C GLN A 270 5.06 9.89 19.23
N TRP A 271 6.21 10.06 19.89
CA TRP A 271 7.40 9.22 19.68
C TRP A 271 7.11 7.72 19.78
N LYS A 272 6.20 7.30 20.67
CA LYS A 272 5.78 5.90 20.81
C LYS A 272 5.23 5.30 19.51
N TYR A 273 4.64 6.11 18.63
CA TYR A 273 4.13 5.62 17.35
C TYR A 273 5.23 5.43 16.31
N TRP A 274 6.26 6.27 16.31
CA TRP A 274 7.45 6.08 15.49
C TRP A 274 8.18 4.78 15.85
N LEU A 275 8.18 4.40 17.14
CA LEU A 275 8.71 3.12 17.62
C LEU A 275 7.92 1.89 17.15
N ALA A 276 6.72 2.07 16.60
CA ALA A 276 5.91 1.02 15.97
C ALA A 276 6.13 0.90 14.45
N MET A 277 6.88 1.83 13.84
CA MET A 277 7.14 1.84 12.40
C MET A 277 8.48 1.19 12.06
N THR A 278 8.59 0.67 10.83
CA THR A 278 9.84 0.09 10.32
C THR A 278 11.01 1.07 10.30
N PHE A 279 10.78 2.38 10.29
CA PHE A 279 11.85 3.38 10.49
C PHE A 279 12.68 3.15 11.77
N MET A 280 12.08 2.57 12.81
CA MET A 280 12.71 2.22 14.07
C MET A 280 12.97 0.71 14.22
N ALA A 281 12.94 -0.05 13.12
CA ALA A 281 13.34 -1.45 13.12
C ALA A 281 14.87 -1.60 13.20
N PRO A 282 15.37 -2.72 13.74
CA PRO A 282 16.80 -2.92 13.90
C PRO A 282 17.46 -3.22 12.54
N VAL A 283 18.64 -2.65 12.33
CA VAL A 283 19.46 -2.91 11.14
C VAL A 283 20.82 -3.44 11.60
N PRO A 284 21.21 -4.67 11.23
CA PRO A 284 22.49 -5.23 11.61
C PRO A 284 23.60 -4.57 10.80
N TRP A 285 24.59 -3.97 11.48
CA TRP A 285 25.73 -3.33 10.83
C TRP A 285 26.48 -4.29 9.89
N GLU A 286 26.44 -5.60 10.17
CA GLU A 286 27.08 -6.62 9.35
C GLU A 286 26.47 -6.69 7.95
N ALA A 287 25.16 -6.48 7.81
CA ALA A 287 24.51 -6.50 6.50
C ALA A 287 24.90 -5.27 5.68
N ASP A 288 24.96 -4.10 6.32
CA ASP A 288 25.42 -2.86 5.68
C ASP A 288 26.89 -2.99 5.21
N ALA A 289 27.75 -3.52 6.09
CA ALA A 289 29.15 -3.82 5.74
C ALA A 289 29.26 -4.85 4.61
N PHE A 290 28.47 -5.92 4.67
CA PHE A 290 28.43 -6.98 3.66
C PHE A 290 28.08 -6.43 2.28
N TYR A 291 27.05 -5.60 2.17
CA TYR A 291 26.61 -5.02 0.89
C TYR A 291 27.49 -3.87 0.40
N ALA A 292 28.32 -3.26 1.26
CA ALA A 292 29.27 -2.23 0.86
C ALA A 292 30.52 -2.79 0.15
N GLN A 293 30.64 -4.12 0.02
CA GLN A 293 31.80 -4.77 -0.62
C GLN A 293 31.80 -4.62 -2.15
N PRO A 294 32.99 -4.69 -2.80
CA PRO A 294 33.11 -4.58 -4.25
C PRO A 294 32.22 -5.56 -5.03
N GLY A 295 31.57 -5.08 -6.08
CA GLY A 295 30.69 -5.83 -6.97
C GLY A 295 29.25 -6.00 -6.48
N MET A 296 28.97 -5.79 -5.19
CA MET A 296 27.63 -6.00 -4.61
C MET A 296 26.59 -5.07 -5.24
N ALA A 297 26.89 -3.77 -5.32
CA ALA A 297 25.97 -2.78 -5.87
C ALA A 297 25.69 -3.05 -7.36
N GLY A 298 26.73 -3.39 -8.12
CA GLY A 298 26.61 -3.75 -9.54
C GLY A 298 25.80 -5.02 -9.79
N ALA A 299 25.83 -5.98 -8.85
CA ALA A 299 25.01 -7.19 -8.87
C ALA A 299 23.57 -6.97 -8.37
N GLY A 300 23.20 -5.74 -7.97
CA GLY A 300 21.89 -5.44 -7.40
C GLY A 300 21.70 -5.96 -5.97
N MET A 301 22.78 -6.29 -5.26
CA MET A 301 22.77 -6.74 -3.88
C MET A 301 22.95 -5.54 -2.94
N SER A 302 21.89 -5.24 -2.18
CA SER A 302 21.86 -4.17 -1.18
C SER A 302 20.73 -4.44 -0.19
N LEU A 303 20.73 -3.77 0.97
CA LEU A 303 19.59 -3.82 1.92
C LEU A 303 18.26 -3.39 1.28
N ALA A 304 18.31 -2.46 0.32
CA ALA A 304 17.13 -2.01 -0.43
C ALA A 304 16.52 -3.11 -1.32
N ALA A 305 17.33 -4.09 -1.75
CA ALA A 305 16.91 -5.18 -2.61
C ALA A 305 16.65 -6.47 -1.84
N TRP A 306 17.50 -6.76 -0.85
CA TRP A 306 17.56 -7.99 -0.08
C TRP A 306 17.61 -7.62 1.41
N PRO A 307 16.44 -7.42 2.04
CA PRO A 307 16.36 -7.04 3.44
C PRO A 307 16.70 -8.22 4.35
N VAL A 308 17.25 -7.94 5.53
CA VAL A 308 17.48 -8.92 6.59
C VAL A 308 17.06 -8.33 7.93
N GLY A 309 16.13 -9.02 8.61
CA GLY A 309 15.57 -8.57 9.87
C GLY A 309 15.23 -9.74 10.78
N THR A 310 14.46 -9.47 11.82
CA THR A 310 14.05 -10.41 12.86
C THR A 310 12.56 -10.79 12.78
N GLY A 311 11.88 -10.36 11.73
CA GLY A 311 10.45 -10.56 11.52
C GLY A 311 10.06 -12.00 11.16
N PRO A 312 8.74 -12.25 11.00
CA PRO A 312 8.19 -13.58 10.74
C PRO A 312 8.61 -14.22 9.41
N TYR A 313 9.04 -13.42 8.43
CA TYR A 313 9.40 -13.89 7.11
C TYR A 313 10.75 -13.34 6.64
N MET A 314 11.37 -14.00 5.66
CA MET A 314 12.58 -13.56 4.96
C MET A 314 12.36 -13.61 3.45
N LEU A 315 12.96 -12.69 2.71
CA LEU A 315 12.86 -12.64 1.24
C LEU A 315 13.78 -13.69 0.63
N THR A 316 13.22 -14.65 -0.11
CA THR A 316 13.98 -15.75 -0.73
C THR A 316 13.99 -15.72 -2.25
N GLU A 317 13.05 -15.00 -2.88
CA GLU A 317 13.06 -14.79 -4.32
C GLU A 317 12.70 -13.35 -4.62
N ARG A 318 13.47 -12.70 -5.49
CA ARG A 318 13.17 -11.37 -6.02
C ARG A 318 13.46 -11.31 -7.50
N ILE A 319 12.40 -11.29 -8.30
CA ILE A 319 12.44 -11.03 -9.73
C ILE A 319 11.73 -9.70 -9.97
N THR A 320 12.52 -8.67 -10.24
CA THR A 320 12.05 -7.29 -10.44
C THR A 320 10.89 -7.23 -11.44
N ASP A 321 9.85 -6.50 -11.04
CA ASP A 321 8.59 -6.28 -11.76
C ASP A 321 7.85 -7.56 -12.17
N ARG A 322 8.13 -8.70 -11.53
CA ARG A 322 7.52 -9.98 -11.90
C ARG A 322 7.04 -10.79 -10.70
N ARG A 323 7.92 -11.05 -9.74
CA ARG A 323 7.64 -12.02 -8.67
C ARG A 323 8.51 -11.81 -7.45
N HIS A 324 7.90 -11.89 -6.27
CA HIS A 324 8.60 -11.92 -5.00
C HIS A 324 8.10 -13.10 -4.16
N VAL A 325 9.01 -13.68 -3.37
CA VAL A 325 8.68 -14.76 -2.44
C VAL A 325 9.27 -14.46 -1.08
N LEU A 326 8.40 -14.46 -0.08
CA LEU A 326 8.76 -14.46 1.33
C LEU A 326 8.52 -15.86 1.89
N GLU A 327 9.48 -16.40 2.63
CA GLU A 327 9.35 -17.67 3.35
C GLU A 327 9.50 -17.46 4.84
N ARG A 328 8.89 -18.32 5.65
CA ARG A 328 8.96 -18.26 7.10
C ARG A 328 10.42 -18.13 7.54
N ASN A 329 10.70 -17.13 8.37
CA ASN A 329 11.99 -17.00 9.01
C ASN A 329 12.12 -18.15 10.04
N PRO A 330 13.06 -19.10 9.86
CA PRO A 330 13.20 -20.24 10.77
C PRO A 330 13.62 -19.82 12.19
N ASN A 331 14.16 -18.60 12.34
CA ASN A 331 14.61 -18.05 13.60
C ASN A 331 13.54 -17.19 14.30
N PHE A 332 12.35 -17.02 13.69
CA PHE A 332 11.27 -16.28 14.33
C PHE A 332 10.71 -17.10 15.49
N ARG A 333 10.72 -16.49 16.68
CA ARG A 333 10.28 -17.10 17.96
C ARG A 333 8.82 -17.58 17.99
N GLY A 334 8.00 -17.12 17.05
CA GLY A 334 6.56 -17.32 17.05
C GLY A 334 5.85 -16.39 18.03
N GLU A 335 4.59 -16.06 17.74
CA GLU A 335 3.76 -15.21 18.59
C GLU A 335 2.36 -15.81 18.74
N PRO A 336 1.74 -15.76 19.93
CA PRO A 336 0.36 -16.22 20.08
C PRO A 336 -0.60 -15.29 19.34
N TYR A 337 -1.54 -15.87 18.60
CA TYR A 337 -2.62 -15.10 17.97
C TYR A 337 -3.51 -14.44 19.04
N PRO A 338 -3.97 -13.18 18.85
CA PRO A 338 -4.72 -12.45 19.85
C PRO A 338 -6.01 -13.15 20.30
N CYS A 339 -6.30 -13.07 21.60
CA CYS A 339 -7.52 -13.62 22.21
C CYS A 339 -8.60 -12.57 22.51
N GLU A 340 -8.28 -11.30 22.28
CA GLU A 340 -9.18 -10.17 22.49
C GLU A 340 -9.43 -9.45 21.17
N GLY A 341 -10.62 -8.89 21.00
CA GLY A 341 -11.02 -8.17 19.79
C GLY A 341 -12.11 -7.14 20.08
N MET A 342 -12.65 -6.56 19.02
CA MET A 342 -13.82 -5.68 19.07
C MET A 342 -15.11 -6.50 19.30
N PRO A 343 -16.18 -5.87 19.81
CA PRO A 343 -17.51 -6.48 19.77
C PRO A 343 -17.85 -6.97 18.35
N GLY A 344 -18.34 -8.20 18.21
CA GLY A 344 -18.62 -8.84 16.92
C GLY A 344 -17.47 -9.66 16.34
N ASP A 345 -16.22 -9.48 16.80
CA ASP A 345 -15.07 -10.22 16.25
C ASP A 345 -15.16 -11.73 16.58
N LYS A 346 -15.72 -12.08 17.74
CA LYS A 346 -15.93 -13.49 18.13
C LYS A 346 -16.95 -14.16 17.22
N GLU A 347 -18.07 -13.50 16.99
CA GLU A 347 -19.15 -13.96 16.12
C GLU A 347 -18.70 -14.06 14.65
N ALA A 348 -17.75 -13.20 14.25
CA ALA A 348 -17.11 -13.24 12.93
C ALA A 348 -16.00 -14.31 12.80
N GLY A 349 -15.74 -15.12 13.85
CA GLY A 349 -14.72 -16.18 13.84
C GLY A 349 -13.27 -15.66 13.93
N LEU A 350 -13.06 -14.37 14.18
CA LEU A 350 -11.72 -13.77 14.24
C LEU A 350 -10.94 -14.13 15.51
N LEU A 351 -11.56 -14.83 16.46
CA LEU A 351 -10.94 -15.31 17.70
C LEU A 351 -10.78 -16.84 17.76
N ASP A 352 -11.14 -17.57 16.69
CA ASP A 352 -11.11 -19.04 16.66
C ASP A 352 -9.69 -19.62 16.76
N ASP A 353 -8.69 -18.83 16.40
CA ASP A 353 -7.28 -19.17 16.47
C ASP A 353 -6.56 -18.60 17.70
N CYS A 354 -7.30 -18.03 18.68
CA CYS A 354 -6.75 -17.50 19.93
C CYS A 354 -5.68 -18.42 20.54
N GLY A 355 -4.51 -17.83 20.83
CA GLY A 355 -3.39 -18.52 21.48
C GLY A 355 -2.57 -19.45 20.58
N LYS A 356 -3.00 -19.74 19.35
CA LYS A 356 -2.20 -20.54 18.42
C LYS A 356 -0.98 -19.76 17.94
N THR A 357 0.13 -20.46 17.71
CA THR A 357 1.41 -19.85 17.33
C THR A 357 1.42 -19.39 15.88
N MET A 358 1.70 -18.11 15.67
CA MET A 358 1.90 -17.44 14.38
C MET A 358 3.38 -17.39 13.98
N PRO A 359 3.70 -17.18 12.68
CA PRO A 359 2.76 -17.10 11.56
C PRO A 359 2.11 -18.45 11.24
N PHE A 360 0.88 -18.45 10.70
CA PHE A 360 0.24 -19.70 10.25
C PHE A 360 0.69 -20.12 8.85
N ILE A 361 0.99 -19.15 7.98
CA ILE A 361 1.38 -19.38 6.58
C ILE A 361 2.89 -19.55 6.48
N ASP A 362 3.34 -20.51 5.67
CA ASP A 362 4.76 -20.82 5.50
C ASP A 362 5.43 -19.97 4.42
N ARG A 363 4.68 -19.55 3.41
CA ARG A 363 5.20 -18.86 2.23
C ARG A 363 4.21 -17.84 1.69
N ILE A 364 4.69 -16.69 1.25
CA ILE A 364 3.91 -15.65 0.58
C ILE A 364 4.49 -15.46 -0.81
N VAL A 365 3.64 -15.51 -1.83
CA VAL A 365 4.02 -15.34 -3.22
C VAL A 365 3.23 -14.18 -3.81
N SER A 366 3.97 -13.14 -4.21
CA SER A 366 3.43 -11.95 -4.84
C SER A 366 3.82 -11.91 -6.32
N THR A 367 2.85 -11.87 -7.22
CA THR A 367 3.07 -11.79 -8.67
C THR A 367 2.61 -10.46 -9.25
N ASN A 368 3.31 -9.94 -10.26
CA ASN A 368 2.92 -8.68 -10.88
C ASN A 368 1.65 -8.86 -11.74
N GLU A 369 0.60 -8.10 -11.42
CA GLU A 369 -0.65 -8.04 -12.17
C GLU A 369 -1.00 -6.58 -12.50
N ARG A 370 -0.37 -6.04 -13.54
CA ARG A 370 -0.52 -4.62 -13.91
C ARG A 370 -1.94 -4.21 -14.32
N GLU A 371 -2.66 -5.15 -14.95
CA GLU A 371 -3.98 -4.88 -15.51
C GLU A 371 -5.07 -5.28 -14.54
N LYS A 372 -5.94 -4.31 -14.22
CA LYS A 372 -7.01 -4.44 -13.24
C LYS A 372 -7.98 -5.59 -13.51
N LEU A 373 -8.40 -5.77 -14.77
CA LEU A 373 -9.37 -6.80 -15.16
C LEU A 373 -8.80 -8.23 -15.00
N PRO A 374 -7.61 -8.57 -15.54
CA PRO A 374 -6.95 -9.84 -15.25
C PRO A 374 -6.72 -10.11 -13.76
N HIS A 375 -6.32 -9.10 -12.98
CA HIS A 375 -6.13 -9.22 -11.53
C HIS A 375 -7.41 -9.67 -10.84
N LYS A 376 -8.51 -8.97 -11.11
CA LYS A 376 -9.84 -9.28 -10.60
C LYS A 376 -10.32 -10.67 -11.04
N ALA A 377 -10.10 -11.02 -12.31
CA ALA A 377 -10.45 -12.33 -12.85
C ALA A 377 -9.71 -13.46 -12.12
N LYS A 378 -8.41 -13.30 -11.83
CA LYS A 378 -7.61 -14.27 -11.07
C LYS A 378 -8.12 -14.44 -9.64
N PHE A 379 -8.51 -13.36 -8.97
CA PHE A 379 -9.19 -13.47 -7.67
C PHE A 379 -10.52 -14.22 -7.81
N ILE A 380 -11.39 -13.84 -8.75
CA ILE A 380 -12.67 -14.52 -8.96
C ILE A 380 -12.45 -16.02 -9.21
N GLN A 381 -11.45 -16.40 -10.01
CA GLN A 381 -11.09 -17.78 -10.32
C GLN A 381 -10.45 -18.57 -9.16
N GLY A 382 -10.12 -17.93 -8.04
CA GLY A 382 -9.47 -18.56 -6.90
C GLY A 382 -7.95 -18.54 -6.92
N TYR A 383 -7.33 -18.04 -8.00
CA TYR A 383 -5.87 -18.01 -8.16
C TYR A 383 -5.17 -17.01 -7.24
N LEU A 384 -5.90 -16.05 -6.67
CA LEU A 384 -5.42 -15.17 -5.60
C LEU A 384 -6.24 -15.41 -4.33
N ASP A 385 -5.56 -15.62 -3.21
CA ASP A 385 -6.18 -15.74 -1.88
C ASP A 385 -6.68 -14.38 -1.38
N VAL A 386 -5.88 -13.35 -1.66
CA VAL A 386 -6.21 -11.93 -1.50
C VAL A 386 -5.71 -11.19 -2.75
N PRO A 387 -6.41 -10.19 -3.29
CA PRO A 387 -5.93 -9.47 -4.47
C PRO A 387 -4.58 -8.81 -4.21
N GLU A 388 -4.48 -8.03 -3.13
CA GLU A 388 -3.29 -7.32 -2.63
C GLU A 388 -3.43 -7.20 -1.10
N ILE A 389 -2.33 -7.24 -0.34
CA ILE A 389 -2.39 -7.33 1.14
C ILE A 389 -2.63 -5.95 1.78
N GLU A 390 -2.04 -4.92 1.22
CA GLU A 390 -2.01 -3.54 1.72
C GLU A 390 -3.08 -2.62 1.10
N ARG A 391 -3.91 -3.17 0.21
CA ARG A 391 -4.87 -2.44 -0.62
C ARG A 391 -6.32 -2.81 -0.24
N PRO A 392 -6.89 -2.21 0.81
CA PRO A 392 -8.27 -2.46 1.22
C PRO A 392 -9.29 -1.76 0.31
N GLU A 393 -8.92 -1.18 -0.83
CA GLU A 393 -9.88 -0.67 -1.81
C GLU A 393 -10.51 -1.79 -2.66
N TRP A 394 -9.87 -2.96 -2.75
CA TRP A 394 -10.36 -4.07 -3.58
C TRP A 394 -11.75 -4.58 -3.18
N GLY A 395 -12.03 -4.75 -1.91
CA GLY A 395 -13.35 -5.18 -1.44
C GLY A 395 -14.42 -4.14 -1.72
N ILE A 396 -14.11 -2.83 -1.70
CA ILE A 396 -15.05 -1.78 -2.13
C ILE A 396 -15.40 -1.95 -3.60
N GLU A 397 -14.41 -2.28 -4.43
CA GLU A 397 -14.64 -2.55 -5.84
C GLU A 397 -15.54 -3.76 -6.07
N PHE A 398 -15.27 -4.90 -5.41
CA PHE A 398 -16.14 -6.08 -5.54
C PHE A 398 -17.56 -5.80 -5.03
N LEU A 399 -17.70 -5.06 -3.93
CA LEU A 399 -19.00 -4.62 -3.43
C LEU A 399 -19.75 -3.73 -4.43
N SER A 400 -19.03 -2.89 -5.19
CA SER A 400 -19.62 -2.09 -6.27
C SER A 400 -20.19 -2.99 -7.37
N ASP A 401 -19.45 -4.01 -7.83
CA ASP A 401 -19.97 -4.89 -8.90
C ASP A 401 -21.23 -5.65 -8.46
N MET A 402 -21.33 -6.00 -7.17
CA MET A 402 -22.52 -6.65 -6.61
C MET A 402 -23.75 -5.74 -6.60
N GLN A 403 -23.55 -4.43 -6.65
CA GLN A 403 -24.65 -3.46 -6.79
C GLN A 403 -25.01 -3.26 -8.25
N ASP A 404 -24.02 -3.25 -9.14
CA ASP A 404 -24.22 -3.05 -10.58
C ASP A 404 -24.85 -4.26 -11.27
N SER A 405 -24.68 -5.48 -10.72
CA SER A 405 -25.18 -6.71 -11.32
C SER A 405 -25.68 -7.73 -10.29
N ALA A 406 -26.97 -8.09 -10.38
CA ALA A 406 -27.56 -9.15 -9.57
C ALA A 406 -26.93 -10.53 -9.84
N ALA A 407 -26.47 -10.78 -11.06
CA ALA A 407 -25.76 -12.02 -11.41
C ALA A 407 -24.38 -12.08 -10.74
N THR A 408 -23.66 -10.95 -10.70
CA THR A 408 -22.37 -10.83 -10.02
C THR A 408 -22.52 -10.99 -8.51
N ARG A 409 -23.54 -10.37 -7.92
CA ARG A 409 -23.90 -10.57 -6.51
C ARG A 409 -24.09 -12.04 -6.16
N ARG A 410 -24.95 -12.73 -6.91
CA ARG A 410 -25.20 -14.17 -6.71
C ARG A 410 -23.91 -14.97 -6.81
N LEU A 411 -23.10 -14.71 -7.83
CA LEU A 411 -21.81 -15.40 -8.01
C LEU A 411 -20.88 -15.23 -6.80
N TYR A 412 -20.75 -14.00 -6.28
CA TYR A 412 -19.84 -13.73 -5.16
C TYR A 412 -20.36 -14.31 -3.84
N GLU A 413 -21.68 -14.22 -3.61
CA GLU A 413 -22.35 -14.81 -2.45
C GLU A 413 -22.27 -16.35 -2.48
N GLU A 414 -22.52 -16.99 -3.62
CA GLU A 414 -22.40 -18.45 -3.82
C GLU A 414 -20.97 -18.96 -3.64
N ARG A 415 -19.97 -18.16 -4.07
CA ARG A 415 -18.55 -18.48 -3.85
C ARG A 415 -18.08 -18.15 -2.43
N GLY A 416 -18.88 -17.45 -1.63
CA GLY A 416 -18.56 -17.12 -0.24
C GLY A 416 -17.40 -16.12 -0.11
N PHE A 417 -17.21 -15.22 -1.08
CA PHE A 417 -16.20 -14.17 -0.96
C PHE A 417 -16.51 -13.26 0.23
N GLN A 418 -15.46 -12.82 0.93
CA GLN A 418 -15.59 -12.04 2.15
C GLN A 418 -15.09 -10.62 1.89
N PHE A 419 -15.93 -9.62 2.20
CA PHE A 419 -15.62 -8.19 2.03
C PHE A 419 -15.80 -7.40 3.34
N PRO A 420 -15.05 -7.71 4.40
CA PRO A 420 -15.15 -6.98 5.67
C PRO A 420 -14.88 -5.49 5.43
N LYS A 421 -15.80 -4.63 5.86
CA LYS A 421 -15.80 -3.18 5.63
C LYS A 421 -15.55 -2.43 6.93
N THR A 422 -14.76 -1.36 6.86
CA THR A 422 -14.49 -0.41 7.95
C THR A 422 -14.49 1.02 7.40
N VAL A 423 -14.56 2.01 8.29
CA VAL A 423 -14.18 3.38 7.96
C VAL A 423 -12.66 3.48 7.99
N ASP A 424 -12.09 4.13 6.99
CA ASP A 424 -10.66 4.39 6.89
C ASP A 424 -10.24 5.50 7.87
N ILE A 425 -9.03 5.42 8.41
CA ILE A 425 -8.39 6.56 9.09
C ILE A 425 -7.70 7.41 8.02
N SER A 426 -8.50 7.88 7.08
CA SER A 426 -8.11 8.78 6.01
C SER A 426 -9.22 9.80 5.75
N ILE A 427 -8.87 10.91 5.11
CA ILE A 427 -9.82 11.95 4.72
C ILE A 427 -9.55 12.34 3.26
N ALA A 428 -10.61 12.50 2.48
CA ALA A 428 -10.58 13.18 1.20
C ALA A 428 -11.34 14.50 1.32
N TYR A 429 -10.72 15.62 0.96
CA TYR A 429 -11.31 16.96 1.15
C TYR A 429 -11.11 17.87 -0.05
N LEU A 430 -11.91 18.94 -0.10
CA LEU A 430 -11.73 20.04 -1.04
C LEU A 430 -11.11 21.23 -0.28
N GLY A 431 -9.86 21.57 -0.60
CA GLY A 431 -9.12 22.64 0.06
C GLY A 431 -9.29 23.99 -0.64
N PHE A 432 -9.38 25.05 0.16
CA PHE A 432 -9.26 26.43 -0.30
C PHE A 432 -7.85 26.94 0.01
N ASN A 433 -7.15 27.50 -0.98
CA ASN A 433 -5.83 28.07 -0.76
C ASN A 433 -5.95 29.40 0.01
N TRP A 434 -5.36 29.45 1.20
CA TRP A 434 -5.41 30.60 2.10
C TRP A 434 -4.73 31.86 1.54
N LEU A 435 -3.86 31.69 0.55
CA LEU A 435 -3.16 32.78 -0.15
C LEU A 435 -4.00 33.39 -1.29
N ASP A 436 -5.12 32.77 -1.67
CA ASP A 436 -5.99 33.30 -2.73
C ASP A 436 -6.81 34.51 -2.24
N PRO A 437 -6.95 35.58 -3.04
CA PRO A 437 -7.65 36.80 -2.61
C PRO A 437 -9.17 36.64 -2.42
N VAL A 438 -9.78 35.62 -3.04
CA VAL A 438 -11.24 35.39 -3.05
C VAL A 438 -11.62 34.29 -2.07
N VAL A 439 -10.97 33.14 -2.13
CA VAL A 439 -11.29 31.99 -1.27
C VAL A 439 -10.35 31.87 -0.06
N GLY A 440 -9.25 32.61 -0.02
CA GLY A 440 -8.28 32.55 1.08
C GLY A 440 -8.60 33.46 2.27
N ARG A 441 -7.58 33.81 3.06
CA ARG A 441 -7.75 34.55 4.33
C ARG A 441 -8.43 35.90 4.11
N GLY A 442 -7.95 36.69 3.16
CA GLY A 442 -8.26 38.11 3.02
C GLY A 442 -7.38 39.00 3.90
N ASP A 443 -7.07 40.19 3.39
CA ASP A 443 -6.06 41.09 3.98
C ASP A 443 -6.64 42.01 5.07
N THR A 444 -7.95 42.27 5.01
CA THR A 444 -8.67 43.13 5.95
C THR A 444 -9.73 42.34 6.74
N PRO A 445 -10.13 42.77 7.95
CA PRO A 445 -11.20 42.10 8.71
C PRO A 445 -12.51 41.94 7.93
N GLN A 446 -12.88 42.93 7.11
CA GLN A 446 -14.07 42.89 6.26
C GLN A 446 -13.93 41.85 5.16
N GLN A 447 -12.76 41.77 4.50
CA GLN A 447 -12.50 40.75 3.49
C GLN A 447 -12.42 39.35 4.12
N GLN A 448 -11.84 39.21 5.32
CA GLN A 448 -11.82 37.95 6.07
C GLN A 448 -13.23 37.43 6.34
N ALA A 449 -14.13 38.29 6.82
CA ALA A 449 -15.51 37.94 7.04
C ALA A 449 -16.22 37.57 5.72
N ARG A 450 -15.93 38.28 4.63
CA ARG A 450 -16.49 38.03 3.30
C ARG A 450 -16.05 36.67 2.74
N ASN A 451 -14.75 36.42 2.71
CA ASN A 451 -14.15 35.19 2.17
C ASN A 451 -14.56 33.98 3.01
N ARG A 452 -14.62 34.11 4.35
CA ARG A 452 -15.13 33.05 5.24
C ARG A 452 -16.56 32.67 4.90
N ARG A 453 -17.47 33.65 4.76
CA ARG A 453 -18.86 33.37 4.38
C ARG A 453 -18.98 32.71 3.01
N LEU A 454 -18.14 33.08 2.04
CA LEU A 454 -18.07 32.42 0.74
C LEU A 454 -17.70 30.93 0.90
N ARG A 455 -16.63 30.61 1.65
CA ARG A 455 -16.24 29.22 1.91
C ARG A 455 -17.31 28.42 2.65
N GLN A 456 -17.98 29.03 3.64
CA GLN A 456 -19.07 28.39 4.37
C GLN A 456 -20.29 28.13 3.46
N ALA A 457 -20.66 29.09 2.61
CA ALA A 457 -21.73 28.91 1.62
C ALA A 457 -21.43 27.75 0.67
N ILE A 458 -20.21 27.71 0.11
CA ILE A 458 -19.76 26.62 -0.76
C ILE A 458 -19.80 25.28 0.00
N SER A 459 -19.32 25.25 1.25
CA SER A 459 -19.27 24.03 2.07
C SER A 459 -20.67 23.47 2.40
N ILE A 460 -21.69 24.32 2.55
CA ILE A 460 -23.09 23.87 2.71
C ILE A 460 -23.63 23.32 1.38
N ALA A 461 -23.26 23.95 0.25
CA ALA A 461 -23.80 23.60 -1.06
C ALA A 461 -23.29 22.25 -1.60
N ILE A 462 -22.08 21.83 -1.21
CA ILE A 462 -21.50 20.54 -1.60
C ILE A 462 -22.09 19.44 -0.71
N ASP A 463 -22.95 18.61 -1.30
CA ASP A 463 -23.66 17.53 -0.60
C ASP A 463 -22.90 16.20 -0.66
N TYR A 464 -21.91 16.01 0.22
CA TYR A 464 -21.09 14.79 0.24
C TYR A 464 -21.89 13.51 0.51
N GLU A 465 -23.01 13.58 1.22
CA GLU A 465 -23.93 12.45 1.48
C GLU A 465 -24.73 12.06 0.25
N GLU A 466 -25.07 13.01 -0.61
CA GLU A 466 -25.58 12.72 -1.96
C GLU A 466 -24.46 12.12 -2.83
N GLY A 467 -23.33 12.82 -2.95
CA GLY A 467 -22.23 12.44 -3.83
C GLY A 467 -21.60 11.10 -3.45
N TYR A 468 -20.79 11.10 -2.39
CA TYR A 468 -20.02 9.93 -1.96
C TYR A 468 -20.80 9.02 -0.99
N GLY A 469 -21.97 9.44 -0.52
CA GLY A 469 -22.86 8.56 0.24
C GLY A 469 -23.81 7.72 -0.63
N ARG A 470 -24.19 8.19 -1.84
CA ARG A 470 -25.24 7.54 -2.66
C ARG A 470 -24.94 7.43 -4.15
N ILE A 471 -24.22 8.37 -4.76
CA ILE A 471 -23.94 8.36 -6.22
C ILE A 471 -22.65 7.59 -6.53
N PHE A 472 -21.55 7.91 -5.86
CA PHE A 472 -20.22 7.35 -6.13
C PHE A 472 -19.89 6.18 -5.19
N ILE A 473 -20.68 5.10 -5.29
CA ILE A 473 -20.64 4.02 -4.29
C ILE A 473 -19.30 3.28 -4.26
N ASN A 474 -18.62 3.21 -5.40
CA ASN A 474 -17.26 2.67 -5.55
C ASN A 474 -16.16 3.49 -4.84
N LYS A 475 -16.47 4.71 -4.40
CA LYS A 475 -15.60 5.59 -3.62
C LYS A 475 -16.30 6.08 -2.36
N ALA A 476 -17.27 5.30 -1.88
CA ALA A 476 -18.14 5.77 -0.84
C ALA A 476 -17.39 6.06 0.45
N GLY A 477 -17.96 6.96 1.25
CA GLY A 477 -17.47 7.24 2.59
C GLY A 477 -18.51 7.98 3.42
N GLU A 478 -18.13 8.29 4.64
CA GLU A 478 -18.94 9.09 5.54
C GLU A 478 -18.61 10.57 5.35
N ALA A 479 -19.62 11.41 5.17
CA ALA A 479 -19.40 12.85 5.08
C ALA A 479 -18.66 13.35 6.32
N ALA A 480 -17.58 14.10 6.12
CA ALA A 480 -16.71 14.55 7.19
C ALA A 480 -17.27 15.82 7.84
N HIS A 481 -17.34 15.82 9.16
CA HIS A 481 -17.80 16.97 9.95
C HIS A 481 -16.63 17.76 10.54
N GLY A 482 -15.40 17.45 10.15
CA GLY A 482 -14.17 18.05 10.66
C GLY A 482 -12.95 17.27 10.12
N PRO A 483 -11.75 17.57 10.64
CA PRO A 483 -10.52 16.94 10.15
C PRO A 483 -10.29 15.52 10.67
N LEU A 484 -10.98 15.09 11.73
CA LEU A 484 -10.69 13.84 12.43
C LEU A 484 -11.69 12.72 12.07
N PRO A 485 -11.25 11.60 11.45
CA PRO A 485 -12.09 10.42 11.23
C PRO A 485 -12.48 9.74 12.55
N ALA A 486 -13.47 8.85 12.51
CA ALA A 486 -13.80 8.00 13.67
C ALA A 486 -12.64 7.03 14.00
N GLY A 487 -12.58 6.58 15.25
CA GLY A 487 -11.58 5.60 15.70
C GLY A 487 -10.23 6.18 16.13
N LEU A 488 -10.11 7.51 16.19
CA LEU A 488 -8.99 8.24 16.79
C LEU A 488 -9.39 8.87 18.13
N PHE A 489 -8.43 9.00 19.05
CA PHE A 489 -8.58 9.91 20.19
C PHE A 489 -8.85 11.33 19.67
N GLY A 490 -9.63 12.13 20.42
CA GLY A 490 -9.98 13.49 19.98
C GLY A 490 -11.19 13.56 19.05
N SER A 491 -11.48 12.51 18.28
CA SER A 491 -12.55 12.52 17.31
C SER A 491 -13.93 12.41 17.97
N ARG A 492 -14.84 13.29 17.54
CA ARG A 492 -16.28 13.22 17.86
C ARG A 492 -17.11 12.79 16.66
N HIS A 493 -16.48 12.39 15.55
CA HIS A 493 -17.19 12.00 14.34
C HIS A 493 -18.18 10.86 14.64
N GLY A 494 -19.35 10.89 14.00
CA GLY A 494 -20.45 9.95 14.24
C GLY A 494 -21.32 10.24 15.48
N THR A 495 -20.96 11.24 16.30
CA THR A 495 -21.79 11.69 17.44
C THR A 495 -22.62 12.93 17.09
N VAL A 496 -23.65 13.24 17.88
CA VAL A 496 -24.46 14.46 17.71
C VAL A 496 -23.62 15.70 18.04
N GLU A 497 -22.79 15.63 19.08
CA GLU A 497 -21.90 16.71 19.53
C GLU A 497 -20.81 17.01 18.49
N GLY A 498 -20.36 15.98 17.78
CA GLY A 498 -19.34 16.09 16.74
C GLY A 498 -19.83 16.65 15.41
N HIS A 499 -21.09 17.08 15.28
CA HIS A 499 -21.54 17.65 14.01
C HIS A 499 -20.85 18.98 13.68
N ASN A 500 -20.73 19.31 12.39
CA ASN A 500 -20.26 20.63 11.98
C ASN A 500 -21.44 21.62 11.98
N PRO A 501 -21.48 22.63 12.88
CA PRO A 501 -22.60 23.56 12.97
C PRO A 501 -22.69 24.54 11.79
N VAL A 502 -21.61 24.68 11.01
CA VAL A 502 -21.56 25.51 9.79
C VAL A 502 -22.33 24.84 8.65
N THR A 503 -22.17 23.52 8.48
CA THR A 503 -22.78 22.80 7.35
C THR A 503 -24.05 22.03 7.73
N HIS A 504 -24.22 21.71 9.01
CA HIS A 504 -25.31 20.91 9.55
C HIS A 504 -25.97 21.58 10.76
N ARG A 505 -27.11 21.03 11.17
CA ARG A 505 -27.86 21.38 12.38
C ARG A 505 -28.50 20.13 12.98
N VAL A 506 -28.85 20.16 14.26
CA VAL A 506 -29.56 19.06 14.92
C VAL A 506 -31.06 19.36 14.89
N VAL A 507 -31.86 18.45 14.33
CA VAL A 507 -33.33 18.52 14.29
C VAL A 507 -33.89 17.19 14.79
N GLY A 508 -34.63 17.22 15.91
CA GLY A 508 -35.19 15.99 16.50
C GLY A 508 -34.13 14.95 16.87
N GLY A 509 -32.96 15.39 17.36
CA GLY A 509 -31.84 14.51 17.71
C GLY A 509 -31.05 13.95 16.51
N LYS A 510 -31.41 14.31 15.28
CA LYS A 510 -30.71 13.89 14.06
C LYS A 510 -29.90 15.04 13.48
N VAL A 511 -28.68 14.73 13.03
CA VAL A 511 -27.84 15.68 12.31
C VAL A 511 -28.34 15.78 10.86
N VAL A 512 -28.71 16.98 10.43
CA VAL A 512 -29.23 17.25 9.08
C VAL A 512 -28.47 18.41 8.45
N ARG A 513 -28.20 18.32 7.14
CA ARG A 513 -27.54 19.39 6.37
C ARG A 513 -28.38 20.66 6.37
N ARG A 514 -27.71 21.81 6.40
CA ARG A 514 -28.34 23.13 6.23
C ARG A 514 -28.86 23.31 4.81
N SER A 515 -29.85 24.16 4.64
CA SER A 515 -30.50 24.34 3.34
C SER A 515 -29.64 25.13 2.34
N ILE A 516 -29.84 24.89 1.05
CA ILE A 516 -29.26 25.73 -0.02
C ILE A 516 -29.71 27.20 0.11
N ALA A 517 -30.88 27.48 0.68
CA ALA A 517 -31.33 28.84 0.96
C ALA A 517 -30.42 29.56 1.98
N GLU A 518 -30.00 28.87 3.04
CA GLU A 518 -29.02 29.40 4.00
C GLU A 518 -27.65 29.64 3.35
N ALA A 519 -27.21 28.73 2.47
CA ALA A 519 -25.98 28.91 1.71
C ALA A 519 -26.04 30.14 0.79
N ARG A 520 -27.16 30.36 0.09
CA ARG A 520 -27.39 31.57 -0.74
C ARG A 520 -27.38 32.85 0.08
N ARG A 521 -27.93 32.83 1.31
CA ARG A 521 -27.86 33.97 2.22
C ARG A 521 -26.41 34.30 2.60
N LEU A 522 -25.62 33.31 2.99
CA LEU A 522 -24.19 33.49 3.30
C LEU A 522 -23.41 33.99 2.08
N LEU A 523 -23.76 33.51 0.88
CA LEU A 523 -23.15 33.97 -0.36
C LEU A 523 -23.47 35.45 -0.66
N ALA A 524 -24.71 35.88 -0.43
CA ALA A 524 -25.09 37.29 -0.56
C ALA A 524 -24.37 38.17 0.48
N GLU A 525 -24.25 37.72 1.73
CA GLU A 525 -23.44 38.38 2.77
C GLU A 525 -21.94 38.39 2.44
N ALA A 526 -21.47 37.43 1.63
CA ALA A 526 -20.13 37.43 1.05
C ALA A 526 -19.98 38.38 -0.15
N GLY A 527 -21.01 39.19 -0.46
CA GLY A 527 -21.00 40.14 -1.57
C GLY A 527 -21.21 39.50 -2.94
N TYR A 528 -21.73 38.26 -2.97
CA TYR A 528 -21.96 37.49 -4.21
C TYR A 528 -23.42 37.04 -4.39
N PRO A 529 -24.44 37.92 -4.29
CA PRO A 529 -25.83 37.51 -4.48
C PRO A 529 -26.01 36.78 -5.83
N ASP A 530 -26.67 35.61 -5.78
CA ASP A 530 -26.87 34.72 -6.94
C ASP A 530 -25.59 34.39 -7.74
N GLY A 531 -24.44 34.32 -7.04
CA GLY A 531 -23.16 33.98 -7.65
C GLY A 531 -22.59 35.11 -8.50
N ARG A 532 -22.96 36.37 -8.25
CA ARG A 532 -22.47 37.55 -8.97
C ARG A 532 -21.92 38.59 -8.02
N ASP A 533 -20.80 39.20 -8.37
CA ASP A 533 -20.20 40.26 -7.57
C ASP A 533 -21.17 41.44 -7.43
N ALA A 534 -21.50 41.82 -6.20
CA ALA A 534 -22.53 42.82 -5.90
C ALA A 534 -22.20 44.22 -6.45
N LYS A 535 -20.92 44.51 -6.74
CA LYS A 535 -20.49 45.82 -7.25
C LYS A 535 -20.47 45.86 -8.77
N SER A 536 -19.98 44.80 -9.41
CA SER A 536 -19.75 44.76 -10.86
C SER A 536 -20.80 43.97 -11.64
N GLY A 537 -21.64 43.16 -10.97
CA GLY A 537 -22.63 42.28 -11.60
C GLY A 537 -22.03 41.08 -12.36
N ARG A 538 -20.69 40.96 -12.40
CA ARG A 538 -20.00 39.89 -13.11
C ARG A 538 -20.20 38.55 -12.39
N PRO A 539 -20.33 37.43 -13.13
CA PRO A 539 -20.36 36.09 -12.53
C PRO A 539 -19.10 35.84 -11.68
N LEU A 540 -19.29 35.23 -10.51
CA LEU A 540 -18.20 34.67 -9.72
C LEU A 540 -17.71 33.40 -10.40
N VAL A 541 -16.52 33.48 -10.99
CA VAL A 541 -15.80 32.35 -11.55
C VAL A 541 -14.75 31.89 -10.55
N LEU A 542 -14.82 30.61 -10.15
CA LEU A 542 -13.84 29.95 -9.30
C LEU A 542 -13.16 28.83 -10.07
N TYR A 543 -11.91 28.56 -9.74
CA TYR A 543 -11.08 27.60 -10.44
C TYR A 543 -10.81 26.39 -9.54
N TYR A 544 -11.12 25.21 -10.08
CA TYR A 544 -10.79 23.93 -9.45
C TYR A 544 -9.57 23.33 -10.15
N ASP A 545 -8.42 23.38 -9.49
CA ASP A 545 -7.20 22.74 -9.95
C ASP A 545 -7.25 21.24 -9.62
N PHE A 546 -7.20 20.41 -10.66
CA PHE A 546 -7.39 18.97 -10.56
C PHE A 546 -6.15 18.21 -11.03
N GLN A 547 -5.71 17.25 -10.23
CA GLN A 547 -4.39 16.61 -10.34
C GLN A 547 -4.27 15.48 -11.38
N ARG A 548 -5.31 15.23 -12.18
CA ARG A 548 -5.34 14.13 -13.15
C ARG A 548 -5.98 14.55 -14.47
N VAL A 549 -5.61 13.86 -15.55
CA VAL A 549 -6.32 13.96 -16.83
C VAL A 549 -7.72 13.34 -16.68
N PRO A 550 -8.82 14.01 -17.07
CA PRO A 550 -10.18 13.49 -16.86
C PRO A 550 -10.50 12.27 -17.74
N THR A 551 -10.65 11.10 -17.11
CA THR A 551 -11.27 9.90 -17.70
C THR A 551 -12.81 10.02 -17.68
N PRO A 552 -13.56 9.18 -18.42
CA PRO A 552 -15.03 9.20 -18.39
C PRO A 552 -15.61 9.10 -16.97
N GLU A 553 -15.03 8.26 -16.10
CA GLU A 553 -15.46 8.09 -14.71
C GLU A 553 -15.23 9.37 -13.90
N ILE A 554 -14.04 9.97 -14.05
CA ILE A 554 -13.68 11.22 -13.37
C ILE A 554 -14.59 12.37 -13.82
N ARG A 555 -15.01 12.42 -15.10
CA ARG A 555 -15.91 13.46 -15.60
C ARG A 555 -17.24 13.49 -14.85
N ALA A 556 -17.78 12.34 -14.46
CA ALA A 556 -19.02 12.30 -13.68
C ALA A 556 -18.87 13.00 -12.30
N GLU A 557 -17.73 12.83 -11.64
CA GLU A 557 -17.40 13.51 -10.38
C GLU A 557 -17.21 15.03 -10.59
N LEU A 558 -16.50 15.41 -11.64
CA LEU A 558 -16.26 16.81 -12.00
C LEU A 558 -17.56 17.55 -12.37
N ASP A 559 -18.45 16.89 -13.12
CA ASP A 559 -19.77 17.43 -13.48
C ASP A 559 -20.67 17.52 -12.25
N TRP A 560 -20.61 16.53 -11.35
CA TRP A 560 -21.32 16.58 -10.08
C TRP A 560 -20.84 17.77 -9.24
N LEU A 561 -19.53 17.98 -9.09
CA LEU A 561 -18.97 19.11 -8.34
C LEU A 561 -19.38 20.45 -8.96
N THR A 562 -19.32 20.56 -10.29
CA THR A 562 -19.79 21.74 -11.03
C THR A 562 -21.27 22.01 -10.75
N ARG A 563 -22.13 20.97 -10.71
CA ARG A 563 -23.54 21.11 -10.32
C ARG A 563 -23.71 21.56 -8.87
N GLN A 564 -22.87 21.11 -7.94
CA GLN A 564 -22.93 21.57 -6.54
C GLN A 564 -22.67 23.07 -6.43
N PHE A 565 -21.65 23.60 -7.12
CA PHE A 565 -21.38 25.04 -7.19
C PHE A 565 -22.50 25.80 -7.93
N GLY A 566 -23.06 25.19 -8.98
CA GLY A 566 -24.21 25.72 -9.72
C GLY A 566 -25.47 25.93 -8.86
N LYS A 567 -25.66 25.16 -7.77
CA LYS A 567 -26.75 25.40 -6.78
C LYS A 567 -26.70 26.81 -6.18
N LEU A 568 -25.53 27.46 -6.21
CA LEU A 568 -25.29 28.83 -5.75
C LEU A 568 -25.17 29.88 -6.87
N GLY A 569 -25.27 29.47 -8.14
CA GLY A 569 -25.01 30.34 -9.30
C GLY A 569 -23.52 30.62 -9.55
N ILE A 570 -22.62 29.90 -8.88
CA ILE A 570 -21.17 30.06 -9.05
C ILE A 570 -20.71 29.24 -10.26
N GLN A 571 -19.89 29.85 -11.12
CA GLN A 571 -19.26 29.16 -12.24
C GLN A 571 -17.95 28.52 -11.76
N LEU A 572 -17.88 27.18 -11.79
CA LEU A 572 -16.67 26.44 -11.47
C LEU A 572 -15.94 26.03 -12.77
N GLU A 573 -14.73 26.51 -12.97
CA GLU A 573 -13.87 26.14 -14.11
C GLU A 573 -12.82 25.13 -13.68
N ILE A 574 -12.86 23.95 -14.31
CA ILE A 574 -11.93 22.85 -14.00
C ILE A 574 -10.63 23.02 -14.77
N ARG A 575 -9.52 23.08 -14.04
CA ARG A 575 -8.15 23.15 -14.56
C ARG A 575 -7.43 21.85 -14.27
N ALA A 576 -7.62 20.87 -15.14
CA ALA A 576 -6.95 19.58 -15.04
C ALA A 576 -5.48 19.68 -15.51
N THR A 577 -4.55 19.17 -14.71
CA THR A 577 -3.13 19.03 -15.07
C THR A 577 -2.64 17.62 -14.77
N ASP A 578 -1.45 17.25 -15.27
CA ASP A 578 -0.76 16.09 -14.72
C ASP A 578 -0.31 16.35 -13.28
N TYR A 579 0.05 15.26 -12.58
CA TYR A 579 0.36 15.31 -11.15
C TYR A 579 1.62 16.14 -10.85
N ASN A 580 2.65 16.11 -11.71
CA ASN A 580 3.88 16.85 -11.46
C ASN A 580 3.63 18.36 -11.58
N GLN A 581 2.90 18.78 -12.62
CA GLN A 581 2.46 20.17 -12.77
C GLN A 581 1.54 20.61 -11.63
N PHE A 582 0.65 19.71 -11.16
CA PHE A 582 -0.20 19.98 -10.02
C PHE A 582 0.62 20.21 -8.74
N GLN A 583 1.59 19.35 -8.45
CA GLN A 583 2.50 19.50 -7.31
C GLN A 583 3.27 20.83 -7.35
N GLU A 584 3.74 21.23 -8.53
CA GLU A 584 4.41 22.52 -8.72
C GLU A 584 3.47 23.70 -8.43
N LYS A 585 2.21 23.65 -8.92
CA LYS A 585 1.19 24.66 -8.58
C LYS A 585 0.95 24.76 -7.08
N MET A 586 0.87 23.63 -6.38
CA MET A 586 0.68 23.59 -4.93
C MET A 586 1.86 24.20 -4.18
N ARG A 587 3.09 23.83 -4.54
CA ARG A 587 4.32 24.38 -3.95
C ARG A 587 4.46 25.89 -4.13
N HIS A 588 3.92 26.43 -5.22
CA HIS A 588 3.91 27.87 -5.49
C HIS A 588 2.62 28.58 -5.05
N GLY A 589 1.67 27.86 -4.43
CA GLY A 589 0.41 28.45 -3.95
C GLY A 589 -0.46 29.03 -5.07
N ARG A 590 -0.39 28.46 -6.28
CA ARG A 590 -1.13 28.94 -7.47
C ARG A 590 -2.48 28.25 -7.67
N ALA A 591 -2.75 27.18 -6.94
CA ALA A 591 -4.06 26.53 -6.95
C ALA A 591 -5.08 27.36 -6.17
N GLN A 592 -6.31 27.49 -6.68
CA GLN A 592 -7.37 28.23 -5.97
C GLN A 592 -8.20 27.31 -5.07
N ILE A 593 -8.88 26.35 -5.69
CA ILE A 593 -9.61 25.26 -5.05
C ILE A 593 -9.00 23.95 -5.55
N PHE A 594 -8.76 22.99 -4.67
CA PHE A 594 -8.14 21.71 -5.04
C PHE A 594 -8.72 20.56 -4.24
N SER A 595 -8.58 19.33 -4.73
CA SER A 595 -8.89 18.13 -3.95
C SER A 595 -7.62 17.46 -3.47
N TRP A 596 -7.62 17.05 -2.21
CA TRP A 596 -6.50 16.38 -1.57
C TRP A 596 -7.00 15.22 -0.71
N GLY A 597 -6.06 14.40 -0.25
CA GLY A 597 -6.35 13.36 0.71
C GLY A 597 -5.21 13.17 1.69
N TRP A 598 -5.51 12.61 2.84
CA TRP A 598 -4.52 12.23 3.83
C TRP A 598 -4.87 10.88 4.43
N LEU A 599 -3.89 9.99 4.49
CA LEU A 599 -3.96 8.72 5.20
C LEU A 599 -3.12 8.85 6.45
N ALA A 600 -3.64 8.42 7.60
CA ALA A 600 -2.89 8.49 8.84
C ALA A 600 -1.62 7.63 8.80
N ASP A 601 -0.51 8.20 9.22
CA ASP A 601 0.73 7.44 9.45
C ASP A 601 0.64 6.66 10.77
N TYR A 602 0.01 7.26 11.78
CA TYR A 602 -0.19 6.70 13.10
C TYR A 602 -1.50 7.21 13.73
N PRO A 603 -2.07 6.49 14.72
CA PRO A 603 -3.43 6.73 15.19
C PRO A 603 -3.50 7.86 16.23
N ASP A 604 -2.99 9.04 15.90
CA ASP A 604 -3.03 10.23 16.75
C ASP A 604 -3.72 11.40 16.02
N PRO A 605 -4.59 12.18 16.68
CA PRO A 605 -5.25 13.33 16.06
C PRO A 605 -4.26 14.39 15.55
N GLU A 606 -3.06 14.47 16.14
CA GLU A 606 -2.00 15.36 15.69
C GLU A 606 -1.64 15.15 14.21
N ASN A 607 -1.65 13.90 13.72
CA ASN A 607 -1.35 13.55 12.33
C ASN A 607 -2.45 13.99 11.33
N PHE A 608 -3.57 14.56 11.79
CA PHE A 608 -4.53 15.27 10.94
C PHE A 608 -4.50 16.77 11.20
N LEU A 609 -4.39 17.18 12.47
CA LEU A 609 -4.40 18.58 12.87
C LEU A 609 -3.14 19.34 12.40
N PHE A 610 -2.02 18.65 12.18
CA PHE A 610 -0.80 19.25 11.65
C PHE A 610 -0.95 19.74 10.20
N LEU A 611 -1.91 19.20 9.43
CA LEU A 611 -2.24 19.62 8.06
C LEU A 611 -2.88 21.02 8.00
N LEU A 612 -3.26 21.56 9.17
CA LEU A 612 -3.79 22.90 9.34
C LEU A 612 -2.87 23.76 10.21
N TYR A 613 -1.68 23.28 10.56
CA TYR A 613 -0.71 24.06 11.32
C TYR A 613 0.05 25.00 10.37
N GLY A 614 0.11 26.29 10.71
CA GLY A 614 0.64 27.34 9.84
C GLY A 614 2.10 27.16 9.42
N PRO A 615 3.02 26.79 10.34
CA PRO A 615 4.40 26.48 10.01
C PRO A 615 4.60 25.26 9.08
N ASN A 616 3.58 24.41 8.93
CA ASN A 616 3.60 23.31 7.96
C ASN A 616 3.09 23.71 6.58
N ALA A 617 2.91 25.00 6.29
CA ALA A 617 2.41 25.46 4.99
C ALA A 617 3.27 24.94 3.82
N LYS A 618 2.61 24.52 2.74
CA LYS A 618 3.30 24.07 1.51
C LYS A 618 4.20 25.16 0.95
N VAL A 619 3.69 26.39 0.86
CA VAL A 619 4.44 27.55 0.38
C VAL A 619 5.42 28.02 1.45
N GLY A 620 6.70 28.11 1.07
CA GLY A 620 7.79 28.63 1.91
C GLY A 620 8.42 27.62 2.87
N HIS A 621 7.71 26.54 3.21
CA HIS A 621 8.21 25.50 4.13
C HIS A 621 8.17 24.08 3.55
N ASP A 622 7.54 23.86 2.38
CA ASP A 622 7.33 22.54 1.75
C ASP A 622 6.68 21.50 2.69
N GLY A 623 5.90 21.97 3.69
CA GLY A 623 5.18 21.11 4.63
C GLY A 623 3.83 20.63 4.10
N GLU A 624 3.09 19.84 4.88
CA GLU A 624 1.87 19.15 4.40
C GLU A 624 0.55 19.93 4.57
N ASN A 625 0.58 21.15 5.12
CA ASN A 625 -0.56 22.06 5.07
C ASN A 625 -0.72 22.64 3.66
N SER A 626 -1.44 21.87 2.83
CA SER A 626 -1.68 22.13 1.41
C SER A 626 -2.60 23.34 1.17
N SER A 627 -3.43 23.70 2.16
CA SER A 627 -4.25 24.91 2.11
C SER A 627 -3.46 26.18 2.41
N ASN A 628 -2.23 26.09 2.90
CA ASN A 628 -1.48 27.22 3.46
C ASN A 628 -2.25 27.96 4.57
N TYR A 629 -3.16 27.25 5.27
CA TYR A 629 -3.99 27.83 6.33
C TYR A 629 -3.10 28.34 7.46
N ARG A 630 -3.42 29.53 7.99
CA ARG A 630 -2.69 30.14 9.10
C ARG A 630 -3.66 30.85 10.03
N ASN A 631 -3.66 30.46 11.29
CA ASN A 631 -4.40 31.09 12.37
C ASN A 631 -3.53 31.04 13.65
N PRO A 632 -3.11 32.19 14.21
CA PRO A 632 -2.21 32.21 15.37
C PRO A 632 -2.74 31.46 16.60
N GLU A 633 -4.06 31.46 16.81
CA GLU A 633 -4.66 30.77 17.94
C GLU A 633 -4.68 29.26 17.72
N TYR A 634 -5.02 28.82 16.50
CA TYR A 634 -4.87 27.42 16.11
C TYR A 634 -3.42 26.94 16.26
N ASP A 635 -2.45 27.74 15.82
CA ASP A 635 -1.03 27.40 15.91
C ASP A 635 -0.55 27.28 17.36
N ARG A 636 -1.07 28.15 18.25
CA ARG A 636 -0.80 28.10 19.70
C ARG A 636 -1.39 26.83 20.32
N LEU A 637 -2.64 26.52 20.01
CA LEU A 637 -3.35 25.33 20.52
C LEU A 637 -2.73 24.04 19.99
N TYR A 638 -2.33 23.99 18.72
CA TYR A 638 -1.65 22.83 18.14
C TYR A 638 -0.36 22.50 18.87
N LYS A 639 0.50 23.49 19.14
CA LYS A 639 1.74 23.30 19.93
C LYS A 639 1.44 22.77 21.33
N GLN A 640 0.40 23.30 21.97
CA GLN A 640 -0.04 22.81 23.28
C GLN A 640 -0.50 21.35 23.20
N MET A 641 -1.40 21.04 22.27
CA MET A 641 -1.97 19.71 22.05
C MET A 641 -0.92 18.64 21.78
N GLN A 642 0.10 18.96 20.97
CA GLN A 642 1.17 18.03 20.62
C GLN A 642 1.93 17.55 21.86
N SER A 643 2.07 18.39 22.88
CA SER A 643 2.79 18.07 24.12
C SER A 643 1.95 17.42 25.22
N LEU A 644 0.63 17.34 25.05
CA LEU A 644 -0.28 16.76 26.03
C LEU A 644 -0.48 15.27 25.78
N ASP A 645 -0.61 14.51 26.87
CA ASP A 645 -1.02 13.11 26.82
C ASP A 645 -2.54 12.99 26.63
N ASP A 646 -3.00 11.82 26.20
CA ASP A 646 -4.43 11.56 26.01
C ASP A 646 -5.20 11.73 27.33
N GLY A 647 -6.19 12.62 27.31
CA GLY A 647 -6.99 12.93 28.49
C GLY A 647 -7.89 14.15 28.29
N PRO A 648 -8.66 14.53 29.32
CA PRO A 648 -9.67 15.60 29.21
C PRO A 648 -9.10 16.94 28.75
N ARG A 649 -7.89 17.31 29.19
CA ARG A 649 -7.22 18.55 28.79
C ARG A 649 -6.86 18.55 27.30
N ARG A 650 -6.32 17.44 26.78
CA ARG A 650 -5.99 17.29 25.36
C ARG A 650 -7.25 17.32 24.50
N GLN A 651 -8.32 16.63 24.93
CA GLN A 651 -9.62 16.64 24.26
C GLN A 651 -10.19 18.06 24.16
N ALA A 652 -10.17 18.84 25.24
CA ALA A 652 -10.69 20.21 25.22
C ALA A 652 -9.94 21.11 24.23
N VAL A 653 -8.60 21.00 24.18
CA VAL A 653 -7.78 21.73 23.20
C VAL A 653 -8.10 21.28 21.77
N ILE A 654 -8.28 19.97 21.54
CA ILE A 654 -8.67 19.44 20.22
C ILE A 654 -10.04 19.97 19.80
N ASP A 655 -11.03 19.98 20.70
CA ASP A 655 -12.37 20.48 20.42
C ASP A 655 -12.32 21.97 20.00
N GLU A 656 -11.56 22.80 20.72
CA GLU A 656 -11.37 24.22 20.39
C GLU A 656 -10.69 24.41 19.02
N MET A 657 -9.64 23.63 18.74
CA MET A 657 -8.97 23.64 17.44
C MET A 657 -9.92 23.27 16.30
N VAL A 658 -10.71 22.20 16.47
CA VAL A 658 -11.68 21.71 15.49
C VAL A 658 -12.77 22.78 15.25
N ASP A 659 -13.24 23.45 16.30
CA ASP A 659 -14.23 24.52 16.18
C ASP A 659 -13.69 25.75 15.44
N ILE A 660 -12.44 26.16 15.70
CA ILE A 660 -11.77 27.24 14.97
C ILE A 660 -11.77 26.92 13.47
N VAL A 661 -11.28 25.74 13.09
CA VAL A 661 -11.15 25.41 11.66
C VAL A 661 -12.50 25.17 11.01
N ARG A 662 -13.50 24.62 11.71
CA ARG A 662 -14.89 24.54 11.21
C ARG A 662 -15.45 25.91 10.86
N GLN A 663 -15.25 26.89 11.73
CA GLN A 663 -15.69 28.26 11.49
C GLN A 663 -14.93 28.92 10.34
N ASP A 664 -13.61 28.77 10.30
CA ASP A 664 -12.76 29.34 9.26
C ASP A 664 -12.98 28.66 7.90
N ALA A 665 -13.43 27.40 7.89
CA ALA A 665 -13.69 26.55 6.74
C ALA A 665 -12.53 26.53 5.72
N PRO A 666 -11.27 26.22 6.12
CA PRO A 666 -10.16 26.11 5.16
C PRO A 666 -10.37 24.96 4.16
N TRP A 667 -11.17 23.97 4.54
CA TRP A 667 -11.64 22.88 3.69
C TRP A 667 -13.17 22.87 3.64
N ALA A 668 -13.74 22.51 2.50
CA ALA A 668 -15.01 21.81 2.49
C ALA A 668 -14.69 20.35 2.84
N TRP A 669 -15.00 19.98 4.08
CA TRP A 669 -14.46 18.83 4.82
C TRP A 669 -14.45 17.49 4.11
N GLY A 670 -15.29 17.31 3.10
CA GLY A 670 -15.24 16.13 2.25
C GLY A 670 -15.84 14.93 2.94
N TYR A 671 -15.12 13.81 2.90
CA TYR A 671 -15.58 12.54 3.44
C TYR A 671 -14.41 11.68 3.93
N PHE A 672 -14.71 10.78 4.86
CA PHE A 672 -13.84 9.70 5.30
C PHE A 672 -14.15 8.47 4.46
N PRO A 673 -13.26 8.05 3.53
CA PRO A 673 -13.49 6.90 2.68
C PRO A 673 -13.78 5.62 3.49
N TYR A 674 -14.60 4.73 2.93
CA TYR A 674 -14.66 3.36 3.42
C TYR A 674 -13.47 2.56 2.88
N ALA A 675 -13.03 1.61 3.68
CA ALA A 675 -12.05 0.59 3.30
C ALA A 675 -12.69 -0.79 3.46
N ALA A 676 -12.49 -1.69 2.50
CA ALA A 676 -12.92 -3.08 2.59
C ALA A 676 -11.91 -4.01 1.90
N SER A 677 -11.28 -4.91 2.65
CA SER A 677 -10.41 -5.93 2.04
C SER A 677 -11.24 -7.01 1.36
N ALA A 678 -10.63 -7.76 0.44
CA ALA A 678 -11.25 -8.90 -0.23
C ALA A 678 -10.49 -10.19 0.09
N PHE A 679 -11.23 -11.20 0.58
CA PHE A 679 -10.67 -12.50 0.96
C PHE A 679 -11.46 -13.63 0.32
N GLN A 680 -10.75 -14.69 -0.10
CA GLN A 680 -11.37 -15.96 -0.46
C GLN A 680 -12.01 -16.63 0.76
N PRO A 681 -13.03 -17.50 0.60
CA PRO A 681 -13.70 -18.17 1.70
C PRO A 681 -12.77 -19.05 2.58
N TRP A 682 -11.63 -19.48 2.04
CA TRP A 682 -10.64 -20.30 2.75
C TRP A 682 -9.57 -19.48 3.47
N VAL A 683 -9.60 -18.15 3.39
CA VAL A 683 -8.70 -17.29 4.16
C VAL A 683 -9.40 -16.92 5.46
N HIS A 684 -8.80 -17.32 6.58
CA HIS A 684 -9.27 -16.97 7.91
C HIS A 684 -8.47 -15.81 8.50
N ASN A 685 -9.02 -15.19 9.54
CA ASN A 685 -8.44 -14.06 10.28
C ASN A 685 -8.22 -12.81 9.41
N GLY A 686 -8.98 -12.64 8.32
CA GLY A 686 -8.91 -11.46 7.47
C GLY A 686 -9.61 -10.25 8.09
N LYS A 687 -8.87 -9.34 8.73
CA LYS A 687 -9.40 -8.06 9.22
C LYS A 687 -8.72 -6.86 8.54
N PRO A 688 -9.47 -5.95 7.88
CA PRO A 688 -8.90 -4.77 7.26
C PRO A 688 -8.17 -3.86 8.24
N SER A 689 -7.01 -3.37 7.83
CA SER A 689 -6.23 -2.37 8.54
C SER A 689 -5.32 -1.61 7.58
N LEU A 690 -5.00 -0.36 7.92
CA LEU A 690 -3.99 0.44 7.21
C LEU A 690 -2.79 0.80 8.10
N LEU A 691 -2.96 0.70 9.42
CA LEU A 691 -1.90 0.93 10.40
C LEU A 691 -1.23 -0.36 10.85
N VAL A 692 -1.95 -1.49 10.86
CA VAL A 692 -1.33 -2.81 11.01
C VAL A 692 -0.85 -3.24 9.63
N ARG A 693 0.47 -3.21 9.41
CA ARG A 693 1.08 -3.47 8.09
C ARG A 693 1.77 -4.84 8.02
N ASP A 694 1.82 -5.59 9.11
CA ASP A 694 2.31 -6.98 9.17
C ASP A 694 1.20 -8.04 9.07
N MET A 695 0.08 -7.73 8.39
CA MET A 695 -1.16 -8.54 8.40
C MET A 695 -0.98 -10.01 7.98
N ALA A 696 -0.06 -10.31 7.07
CA ALA A 696 0.10 -11.66 6.52
C ALA A 696 0.39 -12.74 7.58
N LYS A 697 1.07 -12.39 8.69
CA LYS A 697 1.37 -13.35 9.75
C LYS A 697 0.13 -13.87 10.49
N TYR A 698 -0.97 -13.11 10.44
CA TYR A 698 -2.24 -13.42 11.12
C TYR A 698 -3.15 -14.33 10.27
N TYR A 699 -3.00 -14.30 8.95
CA TYR A 699 -3.84 -15.07 8.04
C TYR A 699 -3.58 -16.57 8.17
N ARG A 700 -4.64 -17.36 8.09
CA ARG A 700 -4.58 -18.83 8.03
C ARG A 700 -5.33 -19.32 6.80
N LEU A 701 -4.80 -20.34 6.14
CA LEU A 701 -5.39 -20.92 4.94
C LEU A 701 -6.04 -22.28 5.25
N ASP A 702 -7.26 -22.49 4.77
CA ASP A 702 -7.83 -23.83 4.58
C ASP A 702 -7.45 -24.34 3.18
N THR A 703 -6.31 -25.03 3.10
CA THR A 703 -5.75 -25.49 1.82
C THR A 703 -6.56 -26.61 1.17
N GLU A 704 -7.32 -27.37 1.97
CA GLU A 704 -8.22 -28.41 1.47
C GLU A 704 -9.45 -27.78 0.81
N LEU A 705 -10.08 -26.82 1.47
CA LEU A 705 -11.17 -26.06 0.88
C LEU A 705 -10.71 -25.32 -0.39
N ARG A 706 -9.53 -24.69 -0.37
CA ARG A 706 -8.97 -24.03 -1.57
C ARG A 706 -8.83 -25.01 -2.73
N ALA A 707 -8.23 -26.19 -2.50
CA ALA A 707 -8.05 -27.19 -3.54
C ALA A 707 -9.38 -27.70 -4.11
N GLN A 708 -10.40 -27.88 -3.26
CA GLN A 708 -11.75 -28.25 -3.69
C GLN A 708 -12.37 -27.17 -4.58
N ARG A 709 -12.30 -25.90 -4.15
CA ARG A 709 -12.85 -24.76 -4.91
C ARG A 709 -12.12 -24.50 -6.22
N TRP A 710 -10.79 -24.67 -6.27
CA TRP A 710 -10.03 -24.58 -7.52
C TRP A 710 -10.52 -25.61 -8.54
N ALA A 711 -10.72 -26.86 -8.10
CA ALA A 711 -11.21 -27.93 -8.95
C ALA A 711 -12.69 -27.77 -9.36
N GLU A 712 -13.48 -27.03 -8.58
CA GLU A 712 -14.87 -26.69 -8.89
C GLU A 712 -14.97 -25.53 -9.89
N TRP A 713 -14.26 -24.44 -9.63
CA TRP A 713 -14.40 -23.18 -10.37
C TRP A 713 -13.68 -23.17 -11.72
N ASN A 714 -12.62 -23.96 -11.85
CA ASN A 714 -11.76 -23.98 -13.05
C ASN A 714 -11.90 -25.29 -13.86
N ARG A 715 -13.07 -25.93 -13.83
CA ARG A 715 -13.33 -27.14 -14.63
C ARG A 715 -13.22 -26.80 -16.14
N PRO A 716 -12.31 -27.46 -16.88
CA PRO A 716 -12.20 -27.24 -18.31
C PRO A 716 -13.48 -27.66 -19.04
N GLN A 717 -13.96 -26.80 -19.94
CA GLN A 717 -15.12 -27.10 -20.78
C GLN A 717 -14.68 -27.87 -22.03
N TRP A 718 -14.81 -29.20 -22.00
CA TRP A 718 -14.38 -30.07 -23.09
C TRP A 718 -15.35 -30.17 -24.26
N TRP A 719 -16.62 -29.78 -24.07
CA TRP A 719 -17.66 -29.99 -25.07
C TRP A 719 -17.40 -29.30 -26.43
N PRO A 720 -16.77 -28.11 -26.54
CA PRO A 720 -16.46 -27.52 -27.84
C PRO A 720 -15.42 -28.35 -28.61
N LEU A 721 -14.52 -29.03 -27.89
CA LEU A 721 -13.55 -29.95 -28.50
C LEU A 721 -14.22 -31.20 -29.06
N LEU A 722 -15.38 -31.60 -28.53
CA LEU A 722 -16.20 -32.68 -29.09
C LEU A 722 -16.85 -32.31 -30.43
N LEU A 723 -16.97 -31.00 -30.75
CA LEU A 723 -17.45 -30.56 -32.06
C LEU A 723 -16.40 -30.68 -33.18
N LEU A 724 -15.11 -30.72 -32.84
CA LEU A 724 -14.03 -30.88 -33.80
C LEU A 724 -14.08 -32.22 -34.56
N PRO A 725 -14.21 -33.40 -33.93
CA PRO A 725 -14.35 -34.66 -34.65
C PRO A 725 -15.66 -34.72 -35.44
N VAL A 726 -16.74 -34.10 -34.97
CA VAL A 726 -18.01 -34.00 -35.72
C VAL A 726 -17.82 -33.17 -36.99
N ALA A 727 -17.15 -32.01 -36.90
CA ALA A 727 -16.81 -31.18 -38.04
C ALA A 727 -15.86 -31.90 -39.02
N LEU A 728 -14.88 -32.64 -38.50
CA LEU A 728 -13.96 -33.46 -39.29
C LEU A 728 -14.70 -34.57 -40.03
N LEU A 729 -15.61 -35.28 -39.36
CA LEU A 729 -16.45 -36.33 -39.96
C LEU A 729 -17.37 -35.74 -41.04
N ALA A 730 -17.97 -34.57 -40.80
CA ALA A 730 -18.76 -33.87 -41.80
C ALA A 730 -17.93 -33.46 -43.03
N LEU A 731 -16.70 -32.98 -42.81
CA LEU A 731 -15.76 -32.62 -43.88
C LEU A 731 -15.35 -33.87 -44.70
N LEU A 732 -14.98 -34.96 -44.02
CA LEU A 732 -14.63 -36.24 -44.65
C LEU A 732 -15.79 -36.83 -45.43
N TRP A 733 -17.02 -36.73 -44.90
CA TRP A 733 -18.24 -37.14 -45.59
C TRP A 733 -18.46 -36.32 -46.86
N ARG A 734 -18.29 -34.99 -46.79
CA ARG A 734 -18.42 -34.10 -47.94
C ARG A 734 -17.34 -34.35 -49.01
N LEU A 735 -16.10 -34.59 -48.59
CA LEU A 735 -14.99 -34.99 -49.47
C LEU A 735 -15.26 -36.33 -50.15
N ARG A 736 -15.78 -37.32 -49.42
CA ARG A 736 -16.17 -38.63 -49.97
C ARG A 736 -17.32 -38.50 -50.97
N ALA A 737 -18.33 -37.69 -50.67
CA ALA A 737 -19.44 -37.42 -51.58
C ALA A 737 -18.95 -36.73 -52.86
N HIS A 738 -18.06 -35.74 -52.76
CA HIS A 738 -17.46 -35.06 -53.91
C HIS A 738 -16.57 -35.98 -54.75
N TRP A 739 -15.79 -36.85 -54.11
CA TRP A 739 -14.96 -37.84 -54.80
C TRP A 739 -15.81 -38.86 -55.58
N ARG A 740 -16.87 -39.40 -54.95
CA ARG A 740 -17.85 -40.27 -55.63
C ARG A 740 -18.55 -39.57 -56.80
N ALA A 741 -18.89 -38.28 -56.65
CA ALA A 741 -19.48 -37.50 -57.74
C ALA A 741 -18.49 -37.31 -58.91
N ARG A 742 -17.20 -37.13 -58.63
CA ARG A 742 -16.13 -37.09 -59.64
C ARG A 742 -15.92 -38.44 -60.33
N GLU A 743 -15.90 -39.55 -59.59
CA GLU A 743 -15.83 -40.89 -60.19
C GLU A 743 -17.04 -41.18 -61.07
N ALA A 744 -18.25 -40.81 -60.64
CA ALA A 744 -19.47 -40.93 -61.45
C ALA A 744 -19.48 -40.00 -62.68
N ALA A 745 -18.71 -38.90 -62.67
CA ALA A 745 -18.52 -38.04 -63.83
C ALA A 745 -17.44 -38.60 -64.79
N ALA A 746 -16.36 -39.18 -64.26
CA ALA A 746 -15.30 -39.83 -65.04
C ALA A 746 -15.76 -41.17 -65.68
N GLY A 747 -16.56 -41.97 -64.96
CA GLY A 747 -17.17 -43.19 -65.51
C GLY A 747 -18.19 -42.92 -66.62
N ARG A 748 -18.77 -41.70 -66.66
CA ARG A 748 -19.62 -41.26 -67.77
C ARG A 748 -18.84 -40.79 -68.99
N SER A 749 -17.55 -40.44 -68.86
CA SER A 749 -16.69 -40.13 -70.02
C SER A 749 -16.10 -41.39 -70.68
N GLU A 750 -15.96 -42.51 -69.98
CA GLU A 750 -15.46 -43.77 -70.56
C GLU A 750 -16.55 -44.64 -71.23
N ALA A 751 -17.83 -44.49 -70.83
CA ALA A 751 -18.95 -45.19 -71.47
C ALA A 751 -19.40 -44.56 -72.82
N GLY A 752 -18.83 -43.42 -73.21
CA GLY A 752 -19.18 -42.68 -74.44
C GLY A 752 -18.27 -42.91 -75.66
N ALA A 753 -17.30 -43.82 -75.58
CA ALA A 753 -16.31 -44.02 -76.64
C ALA A 753 -16.09 -45.49 -77.02
N LYS A 754 -17.09 -46.15 -77.63
CA LYS A 754 -16.86 -47.28 -78.57
C LYS A 754 -17.87 -47.23 -79.74
N ARG A 755 -17.31 -47.43 -80.94
CA ARG A 755 -17.74 -47.03 -82.30
C ARG A 755 -18.96 -47.79 -82.88
N PRO A 756 -19.62 -47.21 -83.91
CA PRO A 756 -20.49 -47.93 -84.84
C PRO A 756 -19.68 -48.65 -85.93
N GLY A 757 -20.21 -49.74 -86.47
CA GLY A 757 -19.66 -50.41 -87.66
C GLY A 757 -20.30 -51.78 -87.91
N GLU A 758 -21.31 -51.80 -88.78
CA GLU A 758 -22.00 -53.00 -89.31
C GLU A 758 -21.17 -53.76 -90.37
N ALA A 759 -21.69 -54.94 -90.71
CA ALA A 759 -21.17 -56.03 -91.53
C ALA A 759 -20.74 -55.74 -92.99
N ALA A 760 -19.96 -56.72 -93.50
CA ALA A 760 -19.91 -57.29 -94.86
C ALA A 760 -18.68 -56.99 -95.76
N ALA A 761 -18.17 -58.11 -96.32
CA ALA A 761 -17.17 -58.31 -97.38
C ALA A 761 -15.67 -58.05 -97.06
#